data_AF-A0A087L6Y4-F1
#
_entry.id   AF-A0A087L6Y4-F1
#
_cell.length_a   1.000
_cell.length_b   1.000
_cell.length_c   1.000
_cell.angle_alpha   90.00
_cell.angle_beta   90.00
_cell.angle_gamma   90.00
#
_symmetry.space_group_name_H-M   'P 1'
#
loop_
_entity.id
_entity.type
_entity.pdbx_description
1 polymer ?
#
loop_
_entity_poly.entity_id
_entity_poly.type
_entity_poly.pdbx_seq_one_letter_code
_entity_poly.pdbx_strand_id
1 'polypeptide(L)'
;MANWLTRVRCVFWLFLVLAPGVAQAATDDIAISVSVTPASTNQSESTNRLERANEHILSFDARARFNTDGSMLMNENIKVLSLGQQIRRGIFRTLPLTWNRQDGKIFSVDYQIQNVLRDGVAEPFSVVKEGKTLTVRIGSAEHLLQPGVYSYEIQYRISNHFSRFPDWDELYWNVTGNDWAYSIDKASFHLELPESSAFLNPEGKDTRLQSIDIYTGRPGAKEQDARILADGSVQTMQPLQQGKGLTVVYTWPRSILADAPAPEAALPLIHLLLPTVKTSSLWIPVFLLLGYYLLWWRKNVTATGLKMPPIVPLYALPADMSPGYLRFITQRKYDDIAFSSDLLDLVAKRALDITDKQSTTKRAANEQWLSLRTDENKKPLNVNDKKLLSILFSGDRKNINLSKAYQRPMQNARQELEKRCTAQQKQLFVQRSGPIWRGILIMLLVPLICGTLFNAGVAIVTIPALLLLLVGLTLLSFLLRLLFNPRKILNDWGFFSLFLALIFGPLATFASGLLMFNLFPITQLPAGYVGALLLVMLFCVGFGWIAPRYTQQGLNNLATAQGLKLYLGAAEKHRYQTLYPPDKLASHFERMLPYALALGVGKTWANTFSQYLISTGTMSEVFANADWDSVHHFSQSCGSSSKATPSSSSGSSSGSSSSYSGSGSSGGGSSGGGSGGGGGGGW
;
A
#
# COMPACT_ATOMS: atom_id res chain seq x y z
N MET A 1 -12.42 2.86 -25.56
CA MET A 1 -12.39 3.72 -24.36
C MET A 1 -13.67 3.67 -23.53
N ALA A 2 -14.87 3.56 -24.13
CA ALA A 2 -16.14 3.48 -23.37
C ALA A 2 -16.22 2.31 -22.36
N ASN A 3 -15.74 1.11 -22.72
CA ASN A 3 -15.71 -0.06 -21.83
C ASN A 3 -14.72 0.05 -20.64
N TRP A 4 -13.82 1.04 -20.66
CA TRP A 4 -12.87 1.25 -19.57
C TRP A 4 -13.47 2.18 -18.50
N LEU A 5 -14.15 3.25 -18.92
CA LEU A 5 -14.87 4.16 -18.04
C LEU A 5 -16.05 3.48 -17.31
N THR A 6 -16.77 2.56 -17.95
CA THR A 6 -17.82 1.77 -17.27
C THR A 6 -17.25 0.82 -16.23
N ARG A 7 -16.08 0.23 -16.48
CA ARG A 7 -15.41 -0.67 -15.51
C ARG A 7 -14.83 0.07 -14.31
N VAL A 8 -14.35 1.30 -14.49
CA VAL A 8 -13.90 2.17 -13.38
C VAL A 8 -15.08 2.63 -12.53
N ARG A 9 -16.23 2.96 -13.16
CA ARG A 9 -17.47 3.30 -12.43
C ARG A 9 -18.02 2.13 -11.60
N CYS A 10 -17.91 0.89 -12.08
CA CYS A 10 -18.28 -0.28 -11.28
C CYS A 10 -17.38 -0.48 -10.04
N VAL A 11 -16.08 -0.17 -10.14
CA VAL A 11 -15.16 -0.25 -8.98
C VAL A 11 -15.47 0.84 -7.96
N PHE A 12 -15.86 2.04 -8.40
CA PHE A 12 -16.24 3.15 -7.54
C PHE A 12 -17.58 2.89 -6.80
N TRP A 13 -18.54 2.26 -7.48
CA TRP A 13 -19.82 1.86 -6.88
C TRP A 13 -19.68 0.69 -5.89
N LEU A 14 -18.75 -0.24 -6.12
CA LEU A 14 -18.51 -1.35 -5.20
C LEU A 14 -17.89 -0.91 -3.86
N PHE A 15 -17.15 0.21 -3.85
CA PHE A 15 -16.62 0.82 -2.62
C PHE A 15 -17.70 1.52 -1.78
N LEU A 16 -18.80 1.96 -2.39
CA LEU A 16 -19.93 2.62 -1.72
C LEU A 16 -20.92 1.62 -1.09
N VAL A 17 -20.94 0.37 -1.54
CA VAL A 17 -21.88 -0.67 -1.08
C VAL A 17 -21.37 -1.45 0.16
N LEU A 18 -20.12 -1.22 0.59
CA LEU A 18 -19.54 -1.81 1.81
C LEU A 18 -19.74 -0.96 3.09
N ALA A 19 -20.59 0.06 3.05
CA ALA A 19 -21.01 0.79 4.25
C ALA A 19 -22.30 0.18 4.81
N PRO A 20 -22.31 -0.45 6.01
CA PRO A 20 -23.56 -0.89 6.61
C PRO A 20 -24.25 0.31 7.26
N GLY A 21 -25.49 0.58 6.83
CA GLY A 21 -26.44 1.42 7.54
C GLY A 21 -26.92 0.71 8.80
N VAL A 22 -27.03 1.44 9.90
CA VAL A 22 -27.55 0.92 11.18
C VAL A 22 -28.97 1.44 11.36
N ALA A 23 -29.93 0.51 11.26
CA ALA A 23 -31.33 0.71 11.63
C ALA A 23 -31.51 0.46 13.13
N GLN A 24 -32.39 1.24 13.76
CA GLN A 24 -32.81 1.12 15.16
C GLN A 24 -33.68 -0.12 15.40
N ALA A 25 -33.52 -0.73 16.57
CA ALA A 25 -34.60 -1.40 17.29
C ALA A 25 -34.32 -1.36 18.80
N ALA A 26 -35.34 -0.95 19.55
CA ALA A 26 -35.39 -0.87 21.02
C ALA A 26 -35.77 -2.22 21.64
N THR A 27 -35.40 -2.44 22.92
CA THR A 27 -36.28 -2.67 24.09
C THR A 27 -35.50 -3.33 25.25
N ASP A 28 -35.60 -2.71 26.43
CA ASP A 28 -35.74 -3.21 27.82
C ASP A 28 -35.17 -4.59 28.22
N ASP A 29 -34.38 -4.65 29.31
CA ASP A 29 -34.96 -4.93 30.65
C ASP A 29 -33.92 -4.91 31.80
N ILE A 30 -34.46 -4.64 32.99
CA ILE A 30 -33.83 -4.38 34.29
C ILE A 30 -33.44 -5.68 35.01
N ALA A 31 -32.29 -5.71 35.69
CA ALA A 31 -32.11 -6.56 36.88
C ALA A 31 -31.10 -5.97 37.87
N ILE A 32 -31.61 -5.62 39.04
CA ILE A 32 -30.92 -5.15 40.24
C ILE A 32 -30.49 -6.39 41.04
N SER A 33 -29.26 -6.41 41.55
CA SER A 33 -28.88 -7.30 42.65
C SER A 33 -28.03 -6.56 43.67
N VAL A 34 -28.66 -6.30 44.82
CA VAL A 34 -28.10 -5.77 46.06
C VAL A 34 -27.28 -6.85 46.75
N SER A 35 -26.10 -6.51 47.27
CA SER A 35 -25.39 -7.33 48.26
C SER A 35 -24.86 -6.46 49.39
N VAL A 36 -25.22 -6.89 50.59
CA VAL A 36 -25.18 -6.21 51.89
C VAL A 36 -23.79 -6.29 52.53
N THR A 37 -23.34 -5.16 53.08
CA THR A 37 -22.21 -5.02 54.03
C THR A 37 -22.51 -5.61 55.40
N PRO A 38 -21.47 -5.94 56.19
CA PRO A 38 -21.51 -5.65 57.61
C PRO A 38 -20.36 -4.74 58.06
N ALA A 39 -20.69 -3.91 59.04
CA ALA A 39 -19.87 -2.89 59.64
C ALA A 39 -18.88 -3.44 60.68
N SER A 40 -17.76 -2.74 60.86
CA SER A 40 -17.01 -2.73 62.12
C SER A 40 -16.51 -1.31 62.42
N THR A 41 -16.82 -0.90 63.64
CA THR A 41 -16.57 0.39 64.28
C THR A 41 -15.10 0.48 64.73
N ASN A 42 -14.44 1.64 64.55
CA ASN A 42 -13.90 2.46 65.64
C ASN A 42 -12.79 3.44 65.22
N GLN A 43 -12.84 4.59 65.90
CA GLN A 43 -11.77 5.52 66.25
C GLN A 43 -11.32 6.58 65.23
N SER A 44 -11.84 7.77 65.50
CA SER A 44 -11.21 9.07 65.29
C SER A 44 -9.81 9.14 65.90
N GLU A 45 -8.79 9.23 65.05
CA GLU A 45 -7.51 9.84 65.40
C GLU A 45 -7.24 10.99 64.42
N SER A 46 -7.32 12.19 64.98
CA SER A 46 -6.75 13.42 64.45
C SER A 46 -5.25 13.22 64.21
N THR A 47 -4.89 12.82 62.99
CA THR A 47 -3.52 12.94 62.50
C THR A 47 -3.45 14.17 61.62
N ASN A 48 -2.69 15.17 62.10
CA ASN A 48 -2.11 16.25 61.31
C ASN A 48 -1.58 15.65 59.99
N ARG A 49 -2.36 15.81 58.91
CA ARG A 49 -1.89 15.55 57.56
C ARG A 49 -1.02 16.75 57.18
N LEU A 50 0.25 16.71 57.59
CA LEU A 50 1.33 17.29 56.81
C LEU A 50 1.19 16.71 55.41
N GLU A 51 0.48 17.42 54.52
CA GLU A 51 0.56 17.13 53.09
C GLU A 51 2.05 17.16 52.74
N ARG A 52 2.58 16.05 52.22
CA ARG A 52 3.92 16.02 51.66
C ARG A 52 3.96 17.11 50.60
N ALA A 53 4.64 18.22 50.89
CA ALA A 53 4.88 19.25 49.90
C ALA A 53 5.58 18.56 48.72
N ASN A 54 4.96 18.62 47.54
CA ASN A 54 5.56 18.21 46.29
C ASN A 54 6.05 19.46 45.56
N GLU A 55 7.05 19.35 44.70
CA GLU A 55 7.43 20.46 43.82
C GLU A 55 6.29 20.77 42.86
N HIS A 56 5.90 22.05 42.78
CA HIS A 56 4.84 22.52 41.91
C HIS A 56 5.02 24.01 41.54
N ILE A 57 4.22 24.47 40.58
CA ILE A 57 4.19 25.86 40.14
C ILE A 57 3.12 26.59 40.96
N LEU A 58 3.55 27.56 41.76
CA LEU A 58 2.70 28.40 42.59
C LEU A 58 1.91 29.40 41.76
N SER A 59 2.58 30.03 40.77
CA SER A 59 1.89 30.89 39.81
C SER A 59 2.57 30.89 38.44
N PHE A 60 1.74 31.00 37.41
CA PHE A 60 2.17 31.17 36.02
C PHE A 60 1.47 32.42 35.47
N ASP A 61 2.18 33.54 35.40
CA ASP A 61 1.62 34.81 34.97
C ASP A 61 2.24 35.20 33.62
N ALA A 62 1.42 35.23 32.56
CA ALA A 62 1.87 35.54 31.21
C ALA A 62 1.30 36.86 30.71
N ARG A 63 2.17 37.72 30.18
CA ARG A 63 1.80 39.00 29.58
C ARG A 63 2.27 39.05 28.14
N ALA A 64 1.33 39.23 27.23
CA ALA A 64 1.55 39.32 25.80
C ALA A 64 1.32 40.75 25.33
N ARG A 65 2.25 41.29 24.55
CA ARG A 65 2.09 42.59 23.88
C ARG A 65 2.35 42.47 22.39
N PHE A 66 1.37 42.83 21.57
CA PHE A 66 1.53 42.88 20.12
C PHE A 66 2.26 44.15 19.67
N ASN A 67 3.12 43.97 18.67
CA ASN A 67 3.71 45.03 17.89
C ASN A 67 2.91 45.23 16.58
N THR A 68 3.05 46.40 15.96
CA THR A 68 2.37 46.74 14.70
C THR A 68 2.78 45.84 13.53
N ASP A 69 3.96 45.24 13.58
CA ASP A 69 4.46 44.28 12.59
C ASP A 69 3.88 42.85 12.75
N GLY A 70 2.99 42.63 13.72
CA GLY A 70 2.37 41.34 14.01
C GLY A 70 3.25 40.38 14.82
N SER A 71 4.45 40.80 15.23
CA SER A 71 5.21 40.08 16.25
C SER A 71 4.64 40.37 17.64
N MET A 72 4.84 39.45 18.58
CA MET A 72 4.39 39.59 19.97
C MET A 72 5.59 39.47 20.90
N LEU A 73 5.67 40.35 21.89
CA LEU A 73 6.56 40.25 23.02
C LEU A 73 5.83 39.50 24.13
N MET A 74 6.38 38.36 24.54
CA MET A 74 5.86 37.57 25.64
C MET A 74 6.77 37.70 26.85
N ASN A 75 6.16 37.94 28.01
CA ASN A 75 6.79 37.84 29.30
C ASN A 75 6.07 36.79 30.16
N GLU A 76 6.75 35.68 30.45
CA GLU A 76 6.26 34.62 31.33
C GLU A 76 6.95 34.70 32.69
N ASN A 77 6.19 34.92 33.77
CA ASN A 77 6.68 34.86 35.15
C ASN A 77 6.16 33.57 35.82
N ILE A 78 7.09 32.68 36.17
CA ILE A 78 6.81 31.35 36.69
C ILE A 78 7.41 31.23 38.09
N LYS A 79 6.54 31.16 39.10
CA LYS A 79 6.95 30.93 40.49
C LYS A 79 6.87 29.46 40.82
N VAL A 80 7.97 28.87 41.26
CA VAL A 80 8.07 27.43 41.55
C VAL A 80 8.49 27.20 42.99
N LEU A 81 7.90 26.19 43.62
CA LEU A 81 8.40 25.62 44.86
C LEU A 81 9.39 24.49 44.52
N SER A 82 10.67 24.71 44.79
CA SER A 82 11.71 23.68 44.70
C SER A 82 11.95 23.05 46.07
N LEU A 83 12.06 21.73 46.09
CA LEU A 83 12.46 20.94 47.25
C LEU A 83 13.83 20.29 47.00
N GLY A 84 14.51 20.66 45.91
CA GLY A 84 15.76 20.07 45.46
C GLY A 84 15.62 18.63 44.94
N GLN A 85 14.41 18.21 44.54
CA GLN A 85 14.13 16.83 44.11
C GLN A 85 14.20 16.66 42.59
N GLN A 86 13.28 17.30 41.85
CA GLN A 86 13.29 17.38 40.39
C GLN A 86 13.80 18.74 39.92
N ILE A 87 13.50 19.82 40.64
CA ILE A 87 14.03 21.18 40.39
C ILE A 87 15.35 21.33 41.15
N ARG A 88 16.43 20.77 40.60
CA ARG A 88 17.74 20.74 41.29
C ARG A 88 18.64 21.90 40.92
N ARG A 89 18.63 22.32 39.66
CA ARG A 89 19.56 23.28 39.06
C ARG A 89 18.84 24.44 38.39
N GLY A 90 17.55 24.26 38.15
CA GLY A 90 16.66 25.25 37.56
C GLY A 90 15.49 24.57 36.88
N ILE A 91 14.84 25.30 35.98
CA ILE A 91 13.72 24.80 35.17
C ILE A 91 14.09 24.79 33.69
N PHE A 92 13.36 24.02 32.90
CA PHE A 92 13.36 24.17 31.45
C PHE A 92 11.95 24.46 30.95
N ARG A 93 11.86 25.29 29.91
CA ARG A 93 10.62 25.68 29.24
C ARG A 93 10.65 25.18 27.80
N THR A 94 9.64 24.44 27.38
CA THR A 94 9.50 24.02 25.98
C THR A 94 8.46 24.88 25.25
N LEU A 95 8.79 25.31 24.04
CA LEU A 95 7.96 26.15 23.18
C LEU A 95 7.79 25.49 21.79
N PRO A 96 6.58 25.38 21.24
CA PRO A 96 6.34 24.71 19.96
C PRO A 96 6.73 25.62 18.78
N LEU A 97 7.54 25.10 17.86
CA LEU A 97 7.97 25.76 16.61
C LEU A 97 6.94 25.66 15.48
N THR A 98 5.87 24.89 15.67
CA THR A 98 4.79 24.74 14.68
C THR A 98 3.45 24.61 15.37
N TRP A 99 2.40 25.15 14.76
CA TRP A 99 1.03 24.95 15.20
C TRP A 99 0.09 24.67 14.04
N ASN A 100 -1.02 24.00 14.36
CA ASN A 100 -2.02 23.59 13.38
C ASN A 100 -3.29 24.40 13.61
N ARG A 101 -3.74 25.09 12.57
CA ARG A 101 -5.04 25.75 12.59
C ARG A 101 -6.15 24.75 12.27
N GLN A 102 -7.37 25.06 12.71
CA GLN A 102 -8.55 24.19 12.52
C GLN A 102 -8.86 23.85 11.05
N ASP A 103 -8.41 24.67 10.09
CA ASP A 103 -8.55 24.42 8.65
C ASP A 103 -7.47 23.47 8.07
N GLY A 104 -6.64 22.87 8.94
CA GLY A 104 -5.59 21.92 8.57
C GLY A 104 -4.32 22.55 8.03
N LYS A 105 -4.20 23.88 8.05
CA LYS A 105 -2.95 24.58 7.70
C LYS A 105 -1.95 24.49 8.85
N ILE A 106 -0.68 24.36 8.49
CA ILE A 106 0.45 24.33 9.43
C ILE A 106 1.23 25.64 9.30
N PHE A 107 1.51 26.25 10.44
CA PHE A 107 2.26 27.49 10.56
C PHE A 107 3.56 27.24 11.31
N SER A 108 4.65 27.84 10.84
CA SER A 108 5.96 27.77 11.50
C SER A 108 6.21 29.04 12.29
N VAL A 109 6.54 28.88 13.57
CA VAL A 109 6.74 29.99 14.51
C VAL A 109 8.22 30.23 14.69
N ASP A 110 8.62 31.50 14.75
CA ASP A 110 9.98 31.88 15.11
C ASP A 110 10.01 32.55 16.48
N TYR A 111 10.94 32.10 17.32
CA TYR A 111 11.14 32.58 18.69
C TYR A 111 12.55 33.15 18.84
N GLN A 112 12.63 34.31 19.47
CA GLN A 112 13.86 34.96 19.86
C GLN A 112 13.82 35.21 21.37
N ILE A 113 14.56 34.39 22.14
CA ILE A 113 14.68 34.57 23.59
C ILE A 113 15.54 35.81 23.86
N GLN A 114 15.00 36.79 24.57
CA GLN A 114 15.64 38.08 24.82
C GLN A 114 16.36 38.10 26.16
N ASN A 115 15.68 37.67 27.22
CA ASN A 115 16.20 37.73 28.58
C ASN A 115 15.60 36.64 29.47
N VAL A 116 16.37 36.20 30.47
CA VAL A 116 15.92 35.27 31.51
C VAL A 116 16.42 35.74 32.86
N LEU A 117 15.51 35.92 33.81
CA LEU A 117 15.82 36.31 35.19
C LEU A 117 15.38 35.24 36.18
N ARG A 118 16.11 35.10 37.28
CA ARG A 118 15.68 34.40 38.50
C ARG A 118 15.72 35.37 39.66
N ASP A 119 14.58 35.57 40.32
CA ASP A 119 14.40 36.48 41.46
C ASP A 119 14.87 37.92 41.15
N GLY A 120 14.64 38.36 39.89
CA GLY A 120 15.02 39.69 39.40
C GLY A 120 16.49 39.83 38.96
N VAL A 121 17.30 38.79 39.09
CA VAL A 121 18.72 38.76 38.67
C VAL A 121 18.88 37.92 37.41
N ALA A 122 19.75 38.32 36.49
CA ALA A 122 20.00 37.57 35.27
C ALA A 122 20.49 36.14 35.57
N GLU A 123 19.88 35.14 34.93
CA GLU A 123 20.16 33.73 35.12
C GLU A 123 20.70 33.12 33.81
N PRO A 124 21.76 32.29 33.84
CA PRO A 124 22.25 31.60 32.65
C PRO A 124 21.18 30.70 32.03
N PHE A 125 21.12 30.68 30.70
CA PHE A 125 20.23 29.79 29.97
C PHE A 125 20.87 29.29 28.68
N SER A 126 20.38 28.16 28.18
CA SER A 126 20.76 27.58 26.89
C SER A 126 19.51 27.26 26.08
N VAL A 127 19.54 27.54 24.78
CA VAL A 127 18.43 27.27 23.86
C VAL A 127 18.80 26.09 22.96
N VAL A 128 17.99 25.04 22.98
CA VAL A 128 18.15 23.86 22.14
C VAL A 128 16.94 23.71 21.24
N LYS A 129 17.15 23.62 19.92
CA LYS A 129 16.09 23.35 18.94
C LYS A 129 16.15 21.88 18.55
N GLU A 130 15.13 21.11 18.96
CA GLU A 130 15.01 19.68 18.66
C GLU A 130 13.64 19.41 18.01
N GLY A 131 13.64 18.90 16.77
CA GLY A 131 12.43 18.59 16.04
C GLY A 131 11.51 19.82 15.85
N LYS A 132 10.39 19.84 16.58
CA LYS A 132 9.37 20.89 16.54
C LYS A 132 9.31 21.72 17.82
N THR A 133 10.27 21.57 18.72
CA THR A 133 10.27 22.23 20.01
C THR A 133 11.57 22.99 20.22
N LEU A 134 11.44 24.18 20.78
CA LEU A 134 12.54 24.97 21.31
C LEU A 134 12.52 24.81 22.83
N THR A 135 13.60 24.29 23.38
CA THR A 135 13.77 24.11 24.83
C THR A 135 14.71 25.18 25.36
N VAL A 136 14.20 26.04 26.23
CA VAL A 136 14.99 27.00 27.02
C VAL A 136 15.31 26.36 28.35
N ARG A 137 16.56 25.91 28.53
CA ARG A 137 17.03 25.35 29.80
C ARG A 137 17.66 26.47 30.63
N ILE A 138 17.12 26.72 31.82
CA ILE A 138 17.42 27.86 32.68
C ILE A 138 18.10 27.35 33.95
N GLY A 139 19.23 27.91 34.33
CA GLY A 139 20.03 27.46 35.47
C GLY A 139 21.46 27.06 35.08
N SER A 140 22.25 26.71 36.09
CA SER A 140 23.65 26.31 35.91
C SER A 140 23.87 24.83 36.23
N ALA A 141 24.64 24.14 35.38
CA ALA A 141 25.04 22.76 35.60
C ALA A 141 25.96 22.59 36.83
N GLU A 142 26.54 23.68 37.34
CA GLU A 142 27.50 23.65 38.45
C GLU A 142 26.85 23.95 39.80
N HIS A 143 25.65 24.53 39.82
CA HIS A 143 25.00 24.97 41.07
C HIS A 143 23.74 24.16 41.35
N LEU A 144 23.57 23.76 42.61
CA LEU A 144 22.35 23.17 43.12
C LEU A 144 21.53 24.24 43.85
N LEU A 145 20.24 24.27 43.57
CA LEU A 145 19.27 25.10 44.25
C LEU A 145 19.00 24.53 45.65
N GLN A 146 18.85 25.44 46.61
CA GLN A 146 18.37 25.09 47.93
C GLN A 146 16.85 24.94 47.88
N PRO A 147 16.24 24.13 48.75
CA PRO A 147 14.79 24.11 48.89
C PRO A 147 14.25 25.53 49.16
N GLY A 148 13.29 25.98 48.37
CA GLY A 148 12.81 27.36 48.40
C GLY A 148 11.87 27.69 47.26
N VAL A 149 11.38 28.93 47.27
CA VAL A 149 10.54 29.47 46.20
C VAL A 149 11.41 30.33 45.28
N TYR A 150 11.33 30.07 43.98
CA TYR A 150 12.08 30.78 42.95
C TYR A 150 11.13 31.38 41.91
N SER A 151 11.38 32.62 41.49
CA SER A 151 10.62 33.33 40.45
C SER A 151 11.45 33.41 39.19
N TYR A 152 11.03 32.74 38.12
CA TYR A 152 11.67 32.81 36.81
C TYR A 152 10.91 33.74 35.89
N GLU A 153 11.60 34.68 35.25
CA GLU A 153 11.03 35.55 34.23
C GLU A 153 11.67 35.24 32.88
N ILE A 154 10.85 34.91 31.87
CA ILE A 154 11.31 34.56 30.52
C ILE A 154 10.70 35.56 29.54
N GLN A 155 11.56 36.35 28.90
CA GLN A 155 11.17 37.34 27.90
C GLN A 155 11.57 36.85 26.51
N TYR A 156 10.61 36.78 25.59
CA TYR A 156 10.88 36.37 24.21
C TYR A 156 9.98 37.08 23.20
N ARG A 157 10.50 37.26 21.99
CA ARG A 157 9.74 37.75 20.84
C ARG A 157 9.32 36.57 19.98
N ILE A 158 8.08 36.58 19.52
CA ILE A 158 7.50 35.54 18.68
C ILE A 158 6.83 36.13 17.43
N SER A 159 7.03 35.48 16.28
CA SER A 159 6.42 35.84 14.99
C SER A 159 5.63 34.67 14.39
N ASN A 160 4.69 34.97 13.49
CA ASN A 160 3.86 33.98 12.78
C ASN A 160 2.96 33.12 13.71
N HIS A 161 2.35 33.74 14.71
CA HIS A 161 1.66 33.07 15.82
C HIS A 161 0.16 33.39 15.95
N PHE A 162 -0.39 34.25 15.11
CA PHE A 162 -1.82 34.58 15.12
C PHE A 162 -2.50 34.08 13.83
N SER A 163 -3.82 33.99 13.86
CA SER A 163 -4.65 33.66 12.71
C SER A 163 -5.17 34.95 12.07
N ARG A 164 -5.11 35.01 10.73
CA ARG A 164 -5.77 36.06 9.95
C ARG A 164 -7.00 35.52 9.23
N PHE A 165 -8.14 36.16 9.44
CA PHE A 165 -9.41 35.92 8.76
C PHE A 165 -9.78 37.14 7.89
N PRO A 166 -10.82 37.06 7.03
CA PRO A 166 -11.19 38.17 6.16
C PRO A 166 -11.47 39.48 6.91
N ASP A 167 -12.22 39.39 8.02
CA ASP A 167 -12.78 40.54 8.73
C ASP A 167 -12.13 40.80 10.12
N TRP A 168 -11.49 39.78 10.72
CA TRP A 168 -10.83 39.88 12.03
C TRP A 168 -9.49 39.12 12.05
N ASP A 169 -8.67 39.46 13.03
CA ASP A 169 -7.49 38.68 13.42
C ASP A 169 -7.77 38.00 14.77
N GLU A 170 -7.11 36.88 15.03
CA GLU A 170 -7.32 36.03 16.20
C GLU A 170 -6.00 35.53 16.80
N LEU A 171 -5.81 35.72 18.10
CA LEU A 171 -4.79 35.03 18.89
C LEU A 171 -5.42 33.81 19.56
N TYR A 172 -5.10 32.62 19.08
CA TYR A 172 -5.39 31.36 19.76
C TYR A 172 -4.11 30.87 20.42
N TRP A 173 -3.99 30.98 21.74
CA TRP A 173 -2.74 30.79 22.47
C TRP A 173 -2.85 29.80 23.62
N ASN A 174 -2.00 28.77 23.69
CA ASN A 174 -1.88 27.97 24.91
C ASN A 174 -0.96 28.72 25.87
N VAL A 175 -1.53 29.29 26.93
CA VAL A 175 -0.83 30.16 27.89
C VAL A 175 0.26 29.39 28.62
N THR A 176 -0.14 28.34 29.34
CA THR A 176 0.78 27.47 30.07
C THR A 176 1.34 26.39 29.14
N GLY A 177 0.51 25.94 28.19
CA GLY A 177 0.60 24.67 27.49
C GLY A 177 0.29 23.48 28.41
N ASN A 178 0.42 22.25 27.88
CA ASN A 178 -0.06 21.03 28.54
C ASN A 178 1.06 20.09 29.03
N ASP A 179 2.33 20.36 28.69
CA ASP A 179 3.42 19.38 28.87
C ASP A 179 4.24 19.62 30.15
N TRP A 180 3.66 20.27 31.16
CA TRP A 180 4.32 20.50 32.44
C TRP A 180 4.39 19.22 33.27
N ALA A 181 5.55 18.95 33.86
CA ALA A 181 5.73 17.86 34.83
C ALA A 181 5.05 18.14 36.18
N TYR A 182 4.65 19.39 36.42
CA TYR A 182 4.14 19.91 37.69
C TYR A 182 2.68 20.35 37.59
N SER A 183 1.97 20.35 38.72
CA SER A 183 0.71 21.09 38.83
C SER A 183 0.97 22.60 38.87
N ILE A 184 0.01 23.37 38.39
CA ILE A 184 0.03 24.85 38.42
C ILE A 184 -1.15 25.30 39.27
N ASP A 185 -0.88 25.90 40.42
CA ASP A 185 -1.94 26.33 41.35
C ASP A 185 -2.78 27.46 40.78
N LYS A 186 -2.12 28.40 40.10
CA LYS A 186 -2.76 29.57 39.52
C LYS A 186 -2.09 29.97 38.21
N ALA A 187 -2.87 30.16 37.16
CA ALA A 187 -2.39 30.72 35.91
C ALA A 187 -3.18 31.98 35.52
N SER A 188 -2.48 32.97 34.95
CA SER A 188 -3.10 34.19 34.43
C SER A 188 -2.52 34.59 33.08
N PHE A 189 -3.34 35.27 32.28
CA PHE A 189 -2.95 35.80 30.97
C PHE A 189 -3.53 37.19 30.75
N HIS A 190 -2.70 38.10 30.26
CA HIS A 190 -3.11 39.44 29.84
C HIS A 190 -2.57 39.76 28.45
N LEU A 191 -3.41 40.35 27.61
CA LEU A 191 -3.09 40.72 26.24
C LEU A 191 -3.17 42.24 26.04
N GLU A 192 -2.09 42.83 25.54
CA GLU A 192 -2.01 44.22 25.13
C GLU A 192 -1.89 44.32 23.60
N LEU A 193 -2.86 44.99 22.96
CA LEU A 193 -2.80 45.34 21.54
C LEU A 193 -1.93 46.60 21.32
N PRO A 194 -1.47 46.86 20.09
CA PRO A 194 -0.74 48.09 19.79
C PRO A 194 -1.57 49.32 20.15
N GLU A 195 -0.91 50.31 20.77
CA GLU A 195 -1.52 51.59 21.18
C GLU A 195 -2.75 51.43 22.11
N SER A 196 -2.83 50.34 22.88
CA SER A 196 -3.97 50.03 23.75
C SER A 196 -4.34 51.15 24.73
N SER A 197 -3.38 51.95 25.19
CA SER A 197 -3.58 53.04 26.15
C SER A 197 -4.64 54.07 25.71
N ALA A 198 -4.86 54.25 24.41
CA ALA A 198 -5.87 55.17 23.88
C ALA A 198 -7.29 54.57 23.83
N PHE A 199 -7.43 53.26 24.08
CA PHE A 199 -8.68 52.51 23.86
C PHE A 199 -9.16 51.75 25.10
N LEU A 200 -8.59 52.02 26.28
CA LEU A 200 -8.98 51.40 27.54
C LEU A 200 -10.31 51.99 28.06
N ASN A 201 -11.20 51.12 28.53
CA ASN A 201 -12.35 51.53 29.33
C ASN A 201 -11.92 51.84 30.80
N PRO A 202 -12.82 52.34 31.67
CA PRO A 202 -12.49 52.61 33.08
C PRO A 202 -11.98 51.39 33.85
N GLU A 203 -12.35 50.19 33.44
CA GLU A 203 -11.92 48.92 34.02
C GLU A 203 -10.58 48.41 33.48
N GLY A 204 -9.96 49.09 32.51
CA GLY A 204 -8.66 48.73 31.94
C GLY A 204 -8.71 47.74 30.77
N LYS A 205 -9.89 47.40 30.24
CA LYS A 205 -10.08 46.55 29.06
C LYS A 205 -9.98 47.36 27.76
N ASP A 206 -9.22 46.84 26.79
CA ASP A 206 -9.19 47.38 25.44
C ASP A 206 -10.55 47.17 24.75
N THR A 207 -11.22 48.28 24.43
CA THR A 207 -12.56 48.30 23.82
C THR A 207 -12.61 47.71 22.41
N ARG A 208 -11.44 47.52 21.76
CA ARG A 208 -11.35 46.97 20.41
C ARG A 208 -11.38 45.43 20.37
N LEU A 209 -11.22 44.76 21.51
CA LEU A 209 -11.35 43.30 21.60
C LEU A 209 -12.81 42.89 21.35
N GLN A 210 -13.03 41.99 20.39
CA GLN A 210 -14.36 41.55 19.98
C GLN A 210 -14.86 40.38 20.84
N SER A 211 -14.05 39.33 21.01
CA SER A 211 -14.35 38.18 21.87
C SER A 211 -13.12 37.71 22.64
N ILE A 212 -13.39 37.09 23.79
CA ILE A 212 -12.41 36.41 24.63
C ILE A 212 -13.01 35.06 25.01
N ASP A 213 -12.44 33.97 24.51
CA ASP A 213 -12.82 32.61 24.86
C ASP A 213 -11.72 31.93 25.68
N ILE A 214 -12.10 31.01 26.56
CA ILE A 214 -11.17 30.30 27.44
C ILE A 214 -11.43 28.80 27.36
N TYR A 215 -10.34 28.03 27.37
CA TYR A 215 -10.37 26.58 27.48
C TYR A 215 -9.35 26.10 28.50
N THR A 216 -9.77 25.21 29.38
CA THR A 216 -8.91 24.50 30.34
C THR A 216 -8.96 22.99 30.11
N GLY A 217 -8.02 22.26 30.72
CA GLY A 217 -7.99 20.80 30.70
C GLY A 217 -6.88 20.22 29.82
N ARG A 218 -6.94 18.91 29.57
CA ARG A 218 -5.99 18.18 28.70
C ARG A 218 -6.14 18.58 27.23
N PRO A 219 -5.17 18.27 26.35
CA PRO A 219 -5.31 18.54 24.92
C PRO A 219 -6.63 17.97 24.37
N GLY A 220 -7.45 18.81 23.74
CA GLY A 220 -8.78 18.45 23.23
C GLY A 220 -9.94 18.71 24.19
N ALA A 221 -9.70 19.01 25.47
CA ALA A 221 -10.75 19.33 26.44
C ALA A 221 -11.36 20.72 26.20
N LYS A 222 -12.61 20.93 26.61
CA LYS A 222 -13.34 22.20 26.47
C LYS A 222 -13.85 22.71 27.82
N GLU A 223 -13.16 22.35 28.90
CA GLU A 223 -13.48 22.85 30.24
C GLU A 223 -13.28 24.37 30.28
N GLN A 224 -13.96 25.07 31.19
CA GLN A 224 -13.88 26.53 31.33
C GLN A 224 -13.63 26.90 32.79
N ASP A 225 -12.67 26.23 33.43
CA ASP A 225 -12.30 26.41 34.84
C ASP A 225 -11.43 27.66 35.06
N ALA A 226 -11.79 28.74 34.37
CA ALA A 226 -11.14 30.04 34.38
C ALA A 226 -12.19 31.14 34.17
N ARG A 227 -11.88 32.35 34.62
CA ARG A 227 -12.75 33.52 34.50
C ARG A 227 -12.05 34.65 33.74
N ILE A 228 -12.85 35.42 33.01
CA ILE A 228 -12.43 36.69 32.39
C ILE A 228 -12.67 37.79 33.42
N LEU A 229 -11.64 38.60 33.68
CA LEU A 229 -11.68 39.74 34.59
C LEU A 229 -12.19 41.00 33.86
N ALA A 230 -12.53 42.04 34.63
CA ALA A 230 -13.12 43.27 34.09
C ALA A 230 -12.19 44.01 33.11
N ASP A 231 -10.88 43.88 33.30
CA ASP A 231 -9.81 44.39 32.43
C ASP A 231 -9.57 43.53 31.18
N GLY A 232 -10.34 42.45 30.98
CA GLY A 232 -10.19 41.50 29.89
C GLY A 232 -9.10 40.46 30.10
N SER A 233 -8.38 40.45 31.23
CA SER A 233 -7.43 39.38 31.54
C SER A 233 -8.13 38.08 31.94
N VAL A 234 -7.42 36.96 31.83
CA VAL A 234 -7.94 35.62 32.14
C VAL A 234 -7.19 35.03 33.33
N GLN A 235 -7.92 34.37 34.23
CA GLN A 235 -7.34 33.73 35.42
C GLN A 235 -8.02 32.40 35.72
N THR A 236 -7.26 31.37 36.07
CA THR A 236 -7.81 30.06 36.49
C THR A 236 -8.57 30.16 37.82
N MET A 237 -9.64 29.39 37.94
CA MET A 237 -10.43 29.26 39.17
C MET A 237 -10.01 28.06 40.02
N GLN A 238 -9.37 27.07 39.39
CA GLN A 238 -8.88 25.85 40.03
C GLN A 238 -7.42 25.58 39.61
N PRO A 239 -6.64 24.83 40.42
CA PRO A 239 -5.33 24.34 40.03
C PRO A 239 -5.38 23.48 38.76
N LEU A 240 -4.43 23.70 37.86
CA LEU A 240 -4.22 22.85 36.69
C LEU A 240 -3.35 21.66 37.12
N GLN A 241 -3.94 20.47 37.14
CA GLN A 241 -3.19 19.23 37.37
C GLN A 241 -2.22 18.93 36.22
N GLN A 242 -1.27 18.03 36.45
CA GLN A 242 -0.32 17.57 35.43
C GLN A 242 -1.05 17.17 34.13
N GLY A 243 -0.60 17.69 32.98
CA GLY A 243 -1.24 17.47 31.67
C GLY A 243 -2.40 18.41 31.33
N LYS A 244 -2.95 19.16 32.30
CA LYS A 244 -3.96 20.20 32.06
C LYS A 244 -3.27 21.54 31.79
N GLY A 245 -3.83 22.33 30.87
CA GLY A 245 -3.31 23.65 30.51
C GLY A 245 -4.41 24.70 30.42
N LEU A 246 -4.01 25.97 30.42
CA LEU A 246 -4.86 27.12 30.11
C LEU A 246 -4.61 27.55 28.66
N THR A 247 -5.70 27.73 27.91
CA THR A 247 -5.69 28.19 26.52
C THR A 247 -6.71 29.31 26.36
N VAL A 248 -6.35 30.35 25.62
CA VAL A 248 -7.18 31.54 25.41
C VAL A 248 -7.32 31.85 23.94
N VAL A 249 -8.45 32.46 23.57
CA VAL A 249 -8.70 32.99 22.24
C VAL A 249 -9.13 34.44 22.36
N TYR A 250 -8.38 35.35 21.74
CA TYR A 250 -8.73 36.78 21.66
C TYR A 250 -8.94 37.14 20.20
N THR A 251 -10.01 37.88 19.89
CA THR A 251 -10.28 38.36 18.53
C THR A 251 -10.37 39.88 18.49
N TRP A 252 -9.96 40.47 17.37
CA TRP A 252 -10.01 41.92 17.15
C TRP A 252 -10.14 42.29 15.66
N PRO A 253 -10.60 43.51 15.32
CA PRO A 253 -10.72 43.94 13.93
C PRO A 253 -9.39 43.90 13.18
N ARG A 254 -9.42 43.46 11.93
CA ARG A 254 -8.22 43.35 11.07
C ARG A 254 -7.45 44.67 10.90
N SER A 255 -8.11 45.82 11.11
CA SER A 255 -7.50 47.14 11.01
C SER A 255 -6.36 47.37 12.00
N ILE A 256 -6.29 46.64 13.12
CA ILE A 256 -5.26 46.85 14.16
C ILE A 256 -3.87 46.38 13.70
N LEU A 257 -3.81 45.30 12.91
CA LEU A 257 -2.56 44.73 12.39
C LEU A 257 -2.54 44.74 10.86
N ALA A 258 -3.14 45.76 10.23
CA ALA A 258 -3.31 45.84 8.78
C ALA A 258 -1.97 45.73 8.02
N ASP A 259 -0.90 46.32 8.57
CA ASP A 259 0.44 46.35 7.97
C ASP A 259 1.27 45.10 8.26
N ALA A 260 0.84 44.25 9.19
CA ALA A 260 1.56 43.01 9.49
C ALA A 260 1.44 42.03 8.30
N PRO A 261 2.51 41.33 7.91
CA PRO A 261 2.42 40.30 6.88
C PRO A 261 1.45 39.19 7.33
N ALA A 262 0.70 38.64 6.37
CA ALA A 262 -0.17 37.51 6.67
C ALA A 262 0.67 36.31 7.11
N PRO A 263 0.25 35.57 8.15
CA PRO A 263 0.95 34.38 8.60
C PRO A 263 1.21 33.38 7.47
N GLU A 264 2.47 32.98 7.27
CA GLU A 264 2.86 32.05 6.20
C GLU A 264 2.39 30.64 6.55
N ALA A 265 1.40 30.15 5.77
CA ALA A 265 0.85 28.82 5.90
C ALA A 265 1.45 27.87 4.85
N ALA A 266 1.94 26.72 5.29
CA ALA A 266 2.21 25.61 4.38
C ALA A 266 0.93 24.79 4.17
N LEU A 267 0.51 24.61 2.91
CA LEU A 267 -0.49 23.60 2.57
C LEU A 267 0.16 22.22 2.74
N PRO A 268 -0.33 21.37 3.67
CA PRO A 268 0.35 20.11 4.02
C PRO A 268 0.46 19.18 2.80
N LEU A 269 -0.55 19.20 1.92
CA LEU A 269 -0.55 18.38 0.70
C LEU A 269 0.51 18.82 -0.33
N ILE A 270 0.72 20.13 -0.49
CA ILE A 270 1.72 20.67 -1.42
C ILE A 270 3.12 20.39 -0.88
N HIS A 271 3.33 20.64 0.41
CA HIS A 271 4.60 20.31 1.08
C HIS A 271 4.90 18.81 0.97
N LEU A 272 3.89 17.94 1.10
CA LEU A 272 4.08 16.49 1.02
C LEU A 272 4.41 16.00 -0.41
N LEU A 273 3.78 16.58 -1.43
CA LEU A 273 3.84 16.10 -2.81
C LEU A 273 4.88 16.80 -3.67
N LEU A 274 5.16 18.09 -3.46
CA LEU A 274 6.05 18.87 -4.32
C LEU A 274 7.34 19.25 -3.58
N PRO A 275 8.49 19.22 -4.28
CA PRO A 275 9.76 19.58 -3.68
C PRO A 275 9.87 21.11 -3.50
N THR A 276 10.63 21.51 -2.49
CA THR A 276 11.18 22.86 -2.36
C THR A 276 12.56 22.91 -3.02
N VAL A 277 13.15 24.10 -3.18
CA VAL A 277 14.52 24.24 -3.72
C VAL A 277 15.52 23.37 -2.95
N LYS A 278 15.41 23.34 -1.61
CA LYS A 278 16.25 22.53 -0.72
C LYS A 278 16.05 21.02 -0.89
N THR A 279 14.85 20.57 -1.26
CA THR A 279 14.50 19.13 -1.37
C THR A 279 14.43 18.62 -2.82
N SER A 280 14.80 19.45 -3.79
CA SER A 280 14.81 19.12 -5.22
C SER A 280 15.68 17.90 -5.56
N SER A 281 16.73 17.63 -4.78
CA SER A 281 17.59 16.45 -4.93
C SER A 281 16.83 15.12 -4.82
N LEU A 282 15.73 15.06 -4.07
CA LEU A 282 14.91 13.86 -3.90
C LEU A 282 14.18 13.43 -5.19
N TRP A 283 14.03 14.34 -6.15
CA TRP A 283 13.38 14.07 -7.44
C TRP A 283 14.35 13.60 -8.53
N ILE A 284 15.66 13.63 -8.29
CA ILE A 284 16.67 13.15 -9.26
C ILE A 284 16.42 11.68 -9.66
N PRO A 285 16.17 10.72 -8.74
CA PRO A 285 15.89 9.33 -9.12
C PRO A 285 14.61 9.17 -9.93
N VAL A 286 13.63 10.06 -9.71
CA VAL A 286 12.36 10.07 -10.43
C VAL A 286 12.58 10.36 -11.92
N PHE A 287 13.33 11.44 -12.21
CA PHE A 287 13.69 11.81 -13.58
C PHE A 287 14.65 10.80 -14.23
N LEU A 288 15.58 10.25 -13.45
CA LEU A 288 16.49 9.20 -13.91
C LEU A 288 15.70 7.95 -14.33
N LEU A 289 14.73 7.52 -13.53
CA LEU A 289 13.88 6.37 -13.85
C LEU A 289 13.04 6.63 -15.10
N LEU A 290 12.44 7.82 -15.22
CA LEU A 290 11.68 8.22 -16.40
C LEU A 290 12.55 8.18 -17.65
N GLY A 291 13.73 8.81 -17.61
CA GLY A 291 14.69 8.81 -18.71
C GLY A 291 15.13 7.40 -19.09
N TYR A 292 15.44 6.56 -18.10
CA TYR A 292 15.81 5.15 -18.31
C TYR A 292 14.69 4.37 -19.02
N TYR A 293 13.44 4.49 -18.58
CA TYR A 293 12.32 3.80 -19.22
C TYR A 293 12.01 4.35 -20.62
N LEU A 294 12.12 5.66 -20.84
CA LEU A 294 11.97 6.25 -22.17
C LEU A 294 13.06 5.76 -23.15
N LEU A 295 14.31 5.68 -22.70
CA LEU A 295 15.41 5.14 -23.50
C LEU A 295 15.20 3.65 -23.80
N TRP A 296 14.78 2.87 -22.80
CA TRP A 296 14.44 1.47 -23.00
C TRP A 296 13.29 1.31 -24.01
N TRP A 297 12.25 2.14 -23.89
CA TRP A 297 11.10 2.12 -24.79
C TRP A 297 11.51 2.48 -26.21
N ARG A 298 12.31 3.53 -26.36
CA ARG A 298 12.84 3.96 -27.66
C ARG A 298 13.64 2.84 -28.33
N LYS A 299 14.54 2.20 -27.58
CA LYS A 299 15.40 1.13 -28.11
C LYS A 299 14.63 -0.13 -28.47
N ASN A 300 13.66 -0.55 -27.66
CA ASN A 300 13.04 -1.89 -27.78
C ASN A 300 11.66 -1.88 -28.45
N VAL A 301 11.00 -0.73 -28.57
CA VAL A 301 9.63 -0.62 -29.12
C VAL A 301 9.59 0.27 -30.36
N THR A 302 10.07 1.51 -30.27
CA THR A 302 9.93 2.46 -31.40
C THR A 302 10.98 2.21 -32.46
N ALA A 303 12.25 2.03 -32.08
CA ALA A 303 13.34 1.79 -33.04
C ALA A 303 13.23 0.42 -33.72
N THR A 304 12.66 -0.57 -33.05
CA THR A 304 12.41 -1.91 -33.60
C THR A 304 11.16 -1.97 -34.47
N GLY A 305 10.34 -0.91 -34.49
CA GLY A 305 9.10 -0.87 -35.29
C GLY A 305 8.08 -1.93 -34.86
N LEU A 306 7.98 -2.23 -33.56
CA LEU A 306 7.16 -3.32 -33.05
C LEU A 306 5.68 -3.11 -33.40
N LYS A 307 5.15 -3.93 -34.31
CA LYS A 307 3.77 -3.82 -34.80
C LYS A 307 3.14 -5.19 -34.93
N MET A 308 1.94 -5.34 -34.38
CA MET A 308 1.14 -6.55 -34.57
C MET A 308 0.73 -6.66 -36.05
N PRO A 309 1.12 -7.72 -36.78
CA PRO A 309 0.69 -7.92 -38.16
C PRO A 309 -0.82 -8.26 -38.21
N PRO A 310 -1.48 -8.05 -39.36
CA PRO A 310 -2.90 -8.36 -39.51
C PRO A 310 -3.17 -9.85 -39.28
N ILE A 311 -4.20 -10.14 -38.49
CA ILE A 311 -4.61 -11.52 -38.17
C ILE A 311 -5.53 -11.99 -39.31
N VAL A 312 -5.00 -12.88 -40.16
CA VAL A 312 -5.74 -13.44 -41.30
C VAL A 312 -6.10 -14.90 -41.00
N PRO A 313 -7.35 -15.35 -41.25
CA PRO A 313 -7.71 -16.76 -41.11
C PRO A 313 -6.82 -17.65 -41.99
N LEU A 314 -6.15 -18.63 -41.37
CA LEU A 314 -5.21 -19.53 -42.03
C LEU A 314 -5.84 -20.91 -42.21
N TYR A 315 -6.11 -21.27 -43.47
CA TYR A 315 -6.65 -22.59 -43.85
C TYR A 315 -5.57 -23.69 -43.83
N ALA A 316 -4.37 -23.35 -44.30
CA ALA A 316 -3.26 -24.29 -44.38
C ALA A 316 -2.53 -24.38 -43.04
N LEU A 317 -2.14 -25.61 -42.68
CA LEU A 317 -1.32 -25.86 -41.51
C LEU A 317 0.08 -25.27 -41.72
N PRO A 318 0.64 -24.57 -40.71
CA PRO A 318 2.02 -24.11 -40.77
C PRO A 318 2.95 -25.32 -40.77
N ALA A 319 3.66 -25.56 -41.88
CA ALA A 319 4.51 -26.74 -42.07
C ALA A 319 5.64 -26.85 -41.03
N ASP A 320 6.09 -25.71 -40.50
CA ASP A 320 7.25 -25.62 -39.60
C ASP A 320 6.87 -25.53 -38.11
N MET A 321 5.58 -25.52 -37.76
CA MET A 321 5.11 -25.27 -36.39
C MET A 321 4.29 -26.46 -35.86
N SER A 322 4.78 -27.06 -34.77
CA SER A 322 4.04 -28.10 -34.06
C SER A 322 2.88 -27.50 -33.25
N PRO A 323 1.83 -28.28 -32.92
CA PRO A 323 0.74 -27.83 -32.05
C PRO A 323 1.23 -27.36 -30.68
N GLY A 324 2.16 -28.09 -30.06
CA GLY A 324 2.75 -27.72 -28.77
C GLY A 324 3.50 -26.40 -28.84
N TYR A 325 4.17 -26.10 -29.95
CA TYR A 325 4.80 -24.81 -30.20
C TYR A 325 3.77 -23.67 -30.29
N LEU A 326 2.66 -23.88 -31.00
CA LEU A 326 1.58 -22.87 -31.09
C LEU A 326 0.92 -22.61 -29.73
N ARG A 327 0.84 -23.64 -28.89
CA ARG A 327 0.41 -23.45 -27.50
C ARG A 327 1.46 -22.70 -26.67
N PHE A 328 2.74 -23.03 -26.85
CA PHE A 328 3.84 -22.33 -26.19
C PHE A 328 3.85 -20.83 -26.54
N ILE A 329 3.61 -20.45 -27.79
CA ILE A 329 3.61 -19.03 -28.14
C ILE A 329 2.38 -18.29 -27.61
N THR A 330 1.21 -18.94 -27.59
CA THR A 330 -0.03 -18.31 -27.12
C THR A 330 -0.12 -18.24 -25.59
N GLN A 331 0.36 -19.25 -24.88
CA GLN A 331 0.31 -19.34 -23.41
C GLN A 331 1.63 -18.93 -22.73
N ARG A 332 2.74 -18.84 -23.47
CA ARG A 332 4.10 -18.52 -22.99
C ARG A 332 4.69 -19.55 -22.04
N LYS A 333 4.12 -20.76 -22.03
CA LYS A 333 4.55 -21.91 -21.24
C LYS A 333 4.25 -23.17 -22.05
N TYR A 334 5.12 -24.16 -21.92
CA TYR A 334 4.89 -25.50 -22.45
C TYR A 334 4.20 -26.32 -21.35
N ASP A 335 2.90 -26.50 -21.45
CA ASP A 335 2.05 -27.15 -20.44
C ASP A 335 1.59 -28.54 -20.87
N ASP A 336 0.77 -29.19 -20.03
CA ASP A 336 0.30 -30.57 -20.26
C ASP A 336 -0.45 -30.71 -21.59
N ILE A 337 -1.20 -29.66 -21.98
CA ILE A 337 -1.97 -29.64 -23.22
C ILE A 337 -1.04 -29.44 -24.43
N ALA A 338 0.08 -28.73 -24.30
CA ALA A 338 1.05 -28.57 -25.39
C ALA A 338 1.66 -29.94 -25.73
N PHE A 339 2.04 -30.67 -24.68
CA PHE A 339 2.60 -32.01 -24.80
C PHE A 339 1.62 -33.03 -25.38
N SER A 340 0.37 -33.06 -24.88
CA SER A 340 -0.64 -33.97 -25.44
C SER A 340 -0.99 -33.62 -26.89
N SER A 341 -0.98 -32.34 -27.27
CA SER A 341 -1.21 -31.90 -28.65
C SER A 341 -0.09 -32.35 -29.59
N ASP A 342 1.18 -32.30 -29.17
CA ASP A 342 2.30 -32.83 -29.98
C ASP A 342 2.23 -34.37 -30.12
N LEU A 343 1.78 -35.09 -29.09
CA LEU A 343 1.55 -36.53 -29.19
C LEU A 343 0.36 -36.86 -30.10
N LEU A 344 -0.72 -36.08 -30.02
CA LEU A 344 -1.90 -36.24 -30.88
C LEU A 344 -1.57 -35.97 -32.36
N ASP A 345 -0.61 -35.09 -32.64
CA ASP A 345 -0.10 -34.86 -34.01
C ASP A 345 0.62 -36.09 -34.57
N LEU A 346 1.39 -36.81 -33.75
CA LEU A 346 1.99 -38.08 -34.15
C LEU A 346 0.94 -39.17 -34.43
N VAL A 347 -0.16 -39.17 -33.68
CA VAL A 347 -1.32 -40.06 -33.92
C VAL A 347 -2.02 -39.68 -35.22
N ALA A 348 -2.28 -38.39 -35.47
CA ALA A 348 -2.86 -37.89 -36.72
C ALA A 348 -1.98 -38.15 -37.96
N LYS A 349 -0.65 -38.23 -37.77
CA LYS A 349 0.33 -38.64 -38.80
C LYS A 349 0.44 -40.16 -38.98
N ARG A 350 -0.34 -40.95 -38.22
CA ARG A 350 -0.35 -42.43 -38.20
C ARG A 350 0.99 -43.05 -37.76
N ALA A 351 1.79 -42.32 -36.98
CA ALA A 351 3.03 -42.85 -36.41
C ALA A 351 2.78 -43.61 -35.09
N LEU A 352 1.73 -43.22 -34.37
CA LEU A 352 1.31 -43.80 -33.10
C LEU A 352 -0.16 -44.20 -33.18
N ASP A 353 -0.53 -45.19 -32.38
CA ASP A 353 -1.92 -45.64 -32.22
C ASP A 353 -2.33 -45.58 -30.74
N ILE A 354 -3.62 -45.31 -30.51
CA ILE A 354 -4.22 -45.19 -29.17
C ILE A 354 -5.18 -46.37 -29.01
N THR A 355 -4.90 -47.24 -28.04
CA THR A 355 -5.75 -48.38 -27.72
C THR A 355 -6.26 -48.33 -26.30
N ASP A 356 -7.59 -48.48 -26.14
CA ASP A 356 -8.24 -48.62 -24.84
C ASP A 356 -8.38 -50.12 -24.51
N LYS A 357 -7.79 -50.57 -23.40
CA LYS A 357 -7.98 -51.92 -22.87
C LYS A 357 -8.94 -51.86 -21.68
N GLN A 358 -9.98 -52.70 -21.70
CA GLN A 358 -10.89 -52.86 -20.57
C GLN A 358 -10.11 -53.37 -19.35
N SER A 359 -10.31 -52.72 -18.21
CA SER A 359 -9.72 -53.17 -16.96
C SER A 359 -10.38 -54.47 -16.49
N THR A 360 -9.59 -55.41 -16.00
CA THR A 360 -10.08 -56.69 -15.44
C THR A 360 -10.82 -56.51 -14.10
N THR A 361 -10.84 -55.30 -13.51
CA THR A 361 -11.43 -55.01 -12.20
C THR A 361 -12.59 -54.02 -12.32
N LYS A 362 -13.80 -54.38 -11.83
CA LYS A 362 -15.05 -53.57 -11.90
C LYS A 362 -14.99 -52.14 -11.31
N ARG A 363 -13.88 -51.74 -10.66
CA ARG A 363 -13.68 -50.41 -10.03
C ARG A 363 -12.54 -49.59 -10.65
N ALA A 364 -11.81 -50.13 -11.63
CA ALA A 364 -10.67 -49.45 -12.23
C ALA A 364 -11.04 -48.87 -13.61
N ALA A 365 -10.58 -47.66 -13.88
CA ALA A 365 -10.75 -47.01 -15.18
C ALA A 365 -10.06 -47.82 -16.30
N ASN A 366 -10.57 -47.73 -17.53
CA ASN A 366 -9.96 -48.38 -18.69
C ASN A 366 -8.50 -47.92 -18.87
N GLU A 367 -7.63 -48.86 -19.27
CA GLU A 367 -6.22 -48.57 -19.47
C GLU A 367 -5.97 -48.02 -20.88
N GLN A 368 -5.33 -46.86 -20.98
CA GLN A 368 -4.93 -46.26 -22.25
C GLN A 368 -3.50 -46.65 -22.61
N TRP A 369 -3.30 -47.14 -23.83
CA TRP A 369 -2.01 -47.56 -24.35
C TRP A 369 -1.65 -46.82 -25.63
N LEU A 370 -0.41 -46.33 -25.69
CA LEU A 370 0.21 -45.72 -26.86
C LEU A 370 1.15 -46.75 -27.50
N SER A 371 0.90 -47.14 -28.74
CA SER A 371 1.69 -48.15 -29.47
C SER A 371 2.36 -47.55 -30.71
N LEU A 372 3.55 -48.03 -31.04
CA LEU A 372 4.26 -47.65 -32.26
C LEU A 372 3.68 -48.40 -33.46
N ARG A 373 3.27 -47.67 -34.50
CA ARG A 373 2.70 -48.28 -35.72
C ARG A 373 3.80 -48.63 -36.75
N THR A 374 3.74 -49.83 -37.31
CA THR A 374 4.78 -50.38 -38.22
C THR A 374 4.41 -50.33 -39.72
N ASP A 375 3.19 -49.90 -40.09
CA ASP A 375 2.66 -49.92 -41.47
C ASP A 375 3.43 -49.04 -42.49
N GLU A 376 3.27 -49.36 -43.78
CA GLU A 376 3.82 -48.65 -44.95
C GLU A 376 3.12 -47.31 -45.27
N ASN A 377 1.87 -47.09 -44.81
CA ASN A 377 1.08 -45.88 -45.06
C ASN A 377 1.42 -44.68 -44.12
N LYS A 378 2.71 -44.46 -43.83
CA LYS A 378 3.16 -43.35 -42.96
C LYS A 378 3.21 -42.03 -43.74
N LYS A 379 2.55 -40.99 -43.22
CA LYS A 379 2.77 -39.62 -43.70
C LYS A 379 4.21 -39.18 -43.39
N PRO A 380 4.82 -38.28 -44.19
CA PRO A 380 6.21 -37.87 -43.99
C PRO A 380 6.39 -37.23 -42.61
N LEU A 381 7.23 -37.86 -41.78
CA LEU A 381 7.60 -37.41 -40.44
C LEU A 381 8.79 -36.46 -40.52
N ASN A 382 8.71 -35.33 -39.81
CA ASN A 382 9.83 -34.40 -39.69
C ASN A 382 10.96 -35.04 -38.85
N VAL A 383 12.18 -34.55 -38.99
CA VAL A 383 13.35 -34.93 -38.16
C VAL A 383 13.01 -34.84 -36.67
N ASN A 384 12.24 -33.82 -36.29
CA ASN A 384 11.80 -33.63 -34.91
C ASN A 384 10.85 -34.72 -34.41
N ASP A 385 9.93 -35.16 -35.27
CA ASP A 385 8.96 -36.23 -34.97
C ASP A 385 9.69 -37.56 -34.79
N LYS A 386 10.66 -37.86 -35.66
CA LYS A 386 11.50 -39.06 -35.56
C LYS A 386 12.32 -39.08 -34.26
N LYS A 387 12.89 -37.95 -33.87
CA LYS A 387 13.63 -37.81 -32.61
C LYS A 387 12.71 -38.01 -31.40
N LEU A 388 11.48 -37.49 -31.43
CA LEU A 388 10.50 -37.71 -30.36
C LEU A 388 10.11 -39.20 -30.23
N LEU A 389 9.86 -39.88 -31.35
CA LEU A 389 9.58 -41.31 -31.37
C LEU A 389 10.73 -42.14 -30.78
N SER A 390 11.99 -41.82 -31.10
CA SER A 390 13.15 -42.52 -30.54
C SER A 390 13.30 -42.38 -29.02
N ILE A 391 12.81 -41.27 -28.45
CA ILE A 391 12.84 -41.02 -26.99
C ILE A 391 11.71 -41.77 -26.29
N LEU A 392 10.52 -41.83 -26.90
CA LEU A 392 9.37 -42.54 -26.35
C LEU A 392 9.58 -44.06 -26.39
N PHE A 393 10.02 -44.59 -27.54
CA PHE A 393 10.17 -46.01 -27.82
C PHE A 393 11.63 -46.40 -27.98
N SER A 394 12.46 -46.09 -26.98
CA SER A 394 13.87 -46.51 -26.96
C SER A 394 14.00 -48.03 -26.68
N GLY A 395 14.88 -48.71 -27.43
CA GLY A 395 15.11 -50.15 -27.31
C GLY A 395 13.96 -50.99 -27.89
N ASP A 396 13.66 -52.14 -27.26
CA ASP A 396 12.60 -53.06 -27.72
C ASP A 396 11.17 -52.66 -27.31
N ARG A 397 10.99 -51.47 -26.70
CA ARG A 397 9.69 -51.02 -26.22
C ARG A 397 8.79 -50.64 -27.40
N LYS A 398 7.67 -51.34 -27.57
CA LYS A 398 6.65 -51.04 -28.60
C LYS A 398 5.39 -50.35 -28.08
N ASN A 399 5.12 -50.46 -26.77
CA ASN A 399 3.89 -49.96 -26.14
C ASN A 399 4.18 -49.20 -24.83
N ILE A 400 3.42 -48.14 -24.56
CA ILE A 400 3.50 -47.29 -23.36
C ILE A 400 2.10 -47.19 -22.74
N ASN A 401 1.96 -47.50 -21.45
CA ASN A 401 0.68 -47.38 -20.73
C ASN A 401 0.52 -45.95 -20.19
N LEU A 402 -0.41 -45.17 -20.72
CA LEU A 402 -0.67 -43.77 -20.31
C LEU A 402 -1.44 -43.66 -18.97
N SER A 403 -2.05 -44.74 -18.48
CA SER A 403 -2.77 -44.73 -17.20
C SER A 403 -1.82 -44.79 -16.00
N LYS A 404 -0.55 -45.17 -16.21
CA LYS A 404 0.48 -45.14 -15.16
C LYS A 404 1.15 -43.77 -15.11
N ALA A 405 1.11 -43.13 -13.94
CA ALA A 405 1.74 -41.84 -13.70
C ALA A 405 3.27 -41.93 -13.64
N TYR A 406 3.96 -40.80 -13.88
CA TYR A 406 5.41 -40.63 -13.66
C TYR A 406 6.35 -41.57 -14.45
N GLN A 407 6.07 -41.78 -15.74
CA GLN A 407 6.91 -42.62 -16.57
C GLN A 407 8.11 -41.87 -17.15
N ARG A 408 9.32 -42.40 -16.92
CA ARG A 408 10.57 -41.82 -17.42
C ARG A 408 10.58 -41.50 -18.93
N PRO A 409 10.06 -42.35 -19.85
CA PRO A 409 10.05 -42.04 -21.27
C PRO A 409 9.19 -40.82 -21.61
N MET A 410 8.03 -40.70 -20.95
CA MET A 410 7.12 -39.56 -21.12
C MET A 410 7.70 -38.28 -20.50
N GLN A 411 8.38 -38.39 -19.36
CA GLN A 411 9.11 -37.27 -18.74
C GLN A 411 10.24 -36.78 -19.65
N ASN A 412 11.08 -37.70 -20.18
CA ASN A 412 12.19 -37.35 -21.06
C ASN A 412 11.70 -36.71 -22.37
N ALA A 413 10.64 -37.25 -22.97
CA ALA A 413 10.01 -36.69 -24.16
C ALA A 413 9.48 -35.28 -23.92
N ARG A 414 8.78 -35.07 -22.79
CA ARG A 414 8.28 -33.75 -22.39
C ARG A 414 9.42 -32.76 -22.16
N GLN A 415 10.44 -33.16 -21.41
CA GLN A 415 11.59 -32.30 -21.12
C GLN A 415 12.33 -31.87 -22.39
N GLU A 416 12.49 -32.76 -23.36
CA GLU A 416 13.12 -32.43 -24.64
C GLU A 416 12.29 -31.41 -25.44
N LEU A 417 10.95 -31.58 -25.50
CA LEU A 417 10.07 -30.63 -26.19
C LEU A 417 10.02 -29.26 -25.48
N GLU A 418 9.96 -29.27 -24.15
CA GLU A 418 10.02 -28.05 -23.33
C GLU A 418 11.36 -27.33 -23.50
N LYS A 419 12.49 -28.07 -23.50
CA LYS A 419 13.84 -27.52 -23.72
C LYS A 419 13.95 -26.85 -25.10
N ARG A 420 13.36 -27.43 -26.13
CA ARG A 420 13.33 -26.84 -27.48
C ARG A 420 12.54 -25.53 -27.51
N CYS A 421 11.35 -25.51 -26.91
CA CYS A 421 10.52 -24.30 -26.85
C CYS A 421 11.20 -23.19 -26.04
N THR A 422 11.78 -23.55 -24.89
CA THR A 422 12.48 -22.60 -24.01
C THR A 422 13.78 -22.07 -24.63
N ALA A 423 14.48 -22.85 -25.46
CA ALA A 423 15.64 -22.37 -26.22
C ALA A 423 15.29 -21.20 -27.16
N GLN A 424 14.08 -21.21 -27.76
CA GLN A 424 13.59 -20.14 -28.64
C GLN A 424 12.99 -18.96 -27.87
N GLN A 425 12.84 -19.05 -26.55
CA GLN A 425 12.15 -18.05 -25.73
C GLN A 425 12.78 -16.64 -25.84
N LYS A 426 14.11 -16.54 -25.94
CA LYS A 426 14.82 -15.25 -26.09
C LYS A 426 14.53 -14.56 -27.42
N GLN A 427 14.28 -15.34 -28.48
CA GLN A 427 13.96 -14.81 -29.81
C GLN A 427 12.50 -14.38 -29.91
N LEU A 428 11.60 -15.02 -29.15
CA LEU A 428 10.15 -14.81 -29.23
C LEU A 428 9.62 -13.81 -28.20
N PHE A 429 10.25 -13.69 -27.03
CA PHE A 429 9.75 -12.87 -25.91
C PHE A 429 10.79 -11.85 -25.44
N VAL A 430 10.31 -10.64 -25.13
CA VAL A 430 11.15 -9.57 -24.57
C VAL A 430 11.42 -9.86 -23.09
N GLN A 431 12.68 -9.89 -22.70
CA GLN A 431 13.08 -10.05 -21.30
C GLN A 431 12.82 -8.76 -20.51
N ARG A 432 11.72 -8.76 -19.74
CA ARG A 432 11.30 -7.60 -18.92
C ARG A 432 11.90 -7.59 -17.50
N SER A 433 12.44 -8.71 -17.02
CA SER A 433 13.00 -8.82 -15.66
C SER A 433 14.17 -7.86 -15.43
N GLY A 434 15.09 -7.77 -16.40
CA GLY A 434 16.25 -6.87 -16.32
C GLY A 434 15.88 -5.39 -16.10
N PRO A 435 15.05 -4.76 -16.96
CA PRO A 435 14.66 -3.37 -16.76
C PRO A 435 13.82 -3.12 -15.51
N ILE A 436 12.97 -4.07 -15.10
CA ILE A 436 12.23 -3.97 -13.84
C ILE A 436 13.19 -3.96 -12.65
N TRP A 437 14.18 -4.85 -12.63
CA TRP A 437 15.15 -4.93 -11.53
C TRP A 437 15.96 -3.63 -11.40
N ARG A 438 16.44 -3.08 -12.53
CA ARG A 438 17.13 -1.77 -12.53
C ARG A 438 16.20 -0.64 -12.07
N GLY A 439 14.92 -0.69 -12.44
CA GLY A 439 13.92 0.25 -11.96
C GLY A 439 13.72 0.21 -10.44
N ILE A 440 13.69 -0.99 -9.85
CA ILE A 440 13.63 -1.17 -8.39
C ILE A 440 14.91 -0.63 -7.72
N LEU A 441 16.09 -0.85 -8.30
CA LEU A 441 17.34 -0.28 -7.78
C LEU A 441 17.33 1.25 -7.80
N ILE A 442 16.86 1.87 -8.88
CA ILE A 442 16.71 3.34 -8.98
C ILE A 442 15.68 3.85 -7.97
N MET A 443 14.60 3.09 -7.75
CA MET A 443 13.58 3.44 -6.75
C MET A 443 14.14 3.50 -5.32
N LEU A 444 15.04 2.58 -4.97
CA LEU A 444 15.70 2.56 -3.66
C LEU A 444 16.69 3.72 -3.46
N LEU A 445 17.05 4.47 -4.52
CA LEU A 445 17.88 5.68 -4.36
C LEU A 445 17.12 6.83 -3.70
N VAL A 446 15.79 6.91 -3.83
CA VAL A 446 14.99 7.97 -3.20
C VAL A 446 15.14 7.97 -1.67
N PRO A 447 14.90 6.85 -0.95
CA PRO A 447 15.11 6.81 0.49
C PRO A 447 16.59 6.93 0.88
N LEU A 448 17.53 6.45 0.04
CA LEU A 448 18.97 6.59 0.30
C LEU A 448 19.45 8.05 0.27
N ILE A 449 19.01 8.82 -0.74
CA ILE A 449 19.31 10.26 -0.83
C ILE A 449 18.64 11.00 0.33
N CYS A 450 17.42 10.62 0.71
CA CYS A 450 16.76 11.20 1.87
C CYS A 450 17.51 10.92 3.18
N GLY A 451 18.01 9.68 3.33
CA GLY A 451 18.81 9.24 4.47
C GLY A 451 20.09 10.03 4.66
N THR A 452 20.80 10.27 3.55
CA THR A 452 22.11 10.93 3.55
C THR A 452 22.02 12.44 3.69
N LEU A 453 21.00 13.09 3.11
CA LEU A 453 20.90 14.55 3.08
C LEU A 453 20.05 15.15 4.20
N PHE A 454 19.10 14.40 4.78
CA PHE A 454 18.12 14.95 5.73
C PHE A 454 18.06 14.16 7.03
N ASN A 455 17.77 12.85 6.96
CA ASN A 455 17.58 12.04 8.16
C ASN A 455 17.88 10.57 7.89
N ALA A 456 18.97 10.06 8.47
CA ALA A 456 19.42 8.68 8.30
C ALA A 456 18.38 7.63 8.73
N GLY A 457 17.57 7.93 9.76
CA GLY A 457 16.52 7.04 10.24
C GLY A 457 15.40 6.81 9.21
N VAL A 458 15.15 7.79 8.33
CA VAL A 458 14.15 7.66 7.27
C VAL A 458 14.52 6.55 6.31
N ALA A 459 15.79 6.45 5.88
CA ALA A 459 16.24 5.39 4.97
C ALA A 459 16.06 3.99 5.55
N ILE A 460 16.41 3.80 6.84
CA ILE A 460 16.35 2.51 7.53
C ILE A 460 14.92 1.95 7.56
N VAL A 461 13.92 2.83 7.73
CA VAL A 461 12.51 2.43 7.81
C VAL A 461 11.86 2.34 6.42
N THR A 462 12.16 3.29 5.55
CA THR A 462 11.46 3.41 4.26
C THR A 462 11.87 2.36 3.24
N ILE A 463 13.13 1.91 3.24
CA ILE A 463 13.62 0.84 2.36
C ILE A 463 12.85 -0.48 2.59
N PRO A 464 12.78 -1.05 3.81
CA PRO A 464 12.05 -2.28 4.05
C PRO A 464 10.53 -2.10 3.84
N ALA A 465 9.97 -0.96 4.25
CA ALA A 465 8.55 -0.66 4.01
C ALA A 465 8.21 -0.71 2.51
N LEU A 466 9.03 -0.08 1.67
CA LEU A 466 8.83 0.01 0.23
C LEU A 466 8.98 -1.35 -0.46
N LEU A 467 9.92 -2.19 -0.02
CA LEU A 467 10.04 -3.57 -0.48
C LEU A 467 8.81 -4.42 -0.09
N LEU A 468 8.34 -4.30 1.15
CA LEU A 468 7.12 -4.96 1.62
C LEU A 468 5.89 -4.52 0.83
N LEU A 469 5.78 -3.22 0.55
CA LEU A 469 4.69 -2.67 -0.25
C LEU A 469 4.71 -3.22 -1.69
N LEU A 470 5.89 -3.29 -2.32
CA LEU A 470 6.03 -3.88 -3.66
C LEU A 470 5.58 -5.35 -3.66
N VAL A 471 6.02 -6.14 -2.68
CA VAL A 471 5.59 -7.54 -2.52
C VAL A 471 4.07 -7.61 -2.32
N GLY A 472 3.52 -6.82 -1.38
CA GLY A 472 2.09 -6.77 -1.09
C GLY A 472 1.24 -6.40 -2.31
N LEU A 473 1.63 -5.37 -3.07
CA LEU A 473 0.94 -4.96 -4.29
C LEU A 473 1.02 -6.03 -5.38
N THR A 474 2.14 -6.74 -5.53
CA THR A 474 2.23 -7.84 -6.50
C THR A 474 1.30 -9.00 -6.14
N LEU A 475 1.20 -9.38 -4.86
CA LEU A 475 0.28 -10.40 -4.36
C LEU A 475 -1.19 -9.96 -4.50
N LEU A 476 -1.51 -8.70 -4.19
CA LEU A 476 -2.86 -8.18 -4.35
C LEU A 476 -3.26 -8.12 -5.84
N SER A 477 -2.32 -7.78 -6.73
CA SER A 477 -2.55 -7.79 -8.18
C SER A 477 -2.87 -9.21 -8.70
N PHE A 478 -2.38 -10.25 -8.02
CA PHE A 478 -2.71 -11.64 -8.32
C PHE A 478 -4.16 -11.96 -7.95
N LEU A 479 -4.63 -11.51 -6.78
CA LEU A 479 -6.06 -11.61 -6.38
C LEU A 479 -6.98 -10.86 -7.35
N LEU A 480 -6.56 -9.67 -7.79
CA LEU A 480 -7.34 -8.91 -8.77
C LEU A 480 -7.47 -9.67 -10.10
N ARG A 481 -6.41 -10.34 -10.55
CA ARG A 481 -6.48 -11.18 -11.76
C ARG A 481 -7.38 -12.40 -11.59
N LEU A 482 -7.45 -12.98 -10.39
CA LEU A 482 -8.33 -14.09 -10.06
C LEU A 482 -9.80 -13.73 -10.26
N LEU A 483 -10.21 -12.53 -9.81
CA LEU A 483 -11.58 -12.04 -10.00
C LEU A 483 -11.99 -12.01 -11.48
N PHE A 484 -11.05 -11.66 -12.37
CA PHE A 484 -11.33 -11.58 -13.81
C PHE A 484 -11.23 -12.92 -14.55
N ASN A 485 -10.39 -13.86 -14.09
CA ASN A 485 -10.16 -15.15 -14.77
C ASN A 485 -9.91 -16.30 -13.77
N PRO A 486 -10.92 -16.71 -12.97
CA PRO A 486 -10.71 -17.62 -11.84
C PRO A 486 -10.23 -19.00 -12.30
N ARG A 487 -10.91 -19.59 -13.29
CA ARG A 487 -10.62 -20.95 -13.80
C ARG A 487 -9.19 -21.11 -14.31
N LYS A 488 -8.62 -20.08 -14.93
CA LYS A 488 -7.25 -20.14 -15.49
C LYS A 488 -6.19 -20.10 -14.39
N ILE A 489 -6.36 -19.23 -13.41
CA ILE A 489 -5.37 -19.00 -12.35
C ILE A 489 -5.32 -20.14 -11.35
N LEU A 490 -6.50 -20.68 -10.97
CA LEU A 490 -6.60 -21.84 -10.10
C LEU A 490 -5.92 -23.08 -10.70
N ASN A 491 -6.01 -23.28 -12.02
CA ASN A 491 -5.37 -24.41 -12.69
C ASN A 491 -3.85 -24.24 -12.85
N ASP A 492 -3.39 -23.00 -13.09
CA ASP A 492 -1.97 -22.72 -13.35
C ASP A 492 -1.11 -22.67 -12.07
N TRP A 493 -1.66 -22.19 -10.94
CA TRP A 493 -0.91 -21.89 -9.70
C TRP A 493 -1.44 -22.60 -8.44
N GLY A 494 -2.60 -23.26 -8.54
CA GLY A 494 -3.21 -23.99 -7.43
C GLY A 494 -3.77 -23.10 -6.31
N PHE A 495 -4.47 -23.74 -5.37
CA PHE A 495 -5.06 -23.07 -4.21
C PHE A 495 -4.02 -22.51 -3.22
N PHE A 496 -2.81 -23.09 -3.17
CA PHE A 496 -1.75 -22.65 -2.26
C PHE A 496 -1.28 -21.21 -2.56
N SER A 497 -1.09 -20.87 -3.84
CA SER A 497 -0.69 -19.50 -4.22
C SER A 497 -1.79 -18.47 -3.91
N LEU A 498 -3.05 -18.90 -3.90
CA LEU A 498 -4.20 -18.05 -3.58
C LEU A 498 -4.26 -17.78 -2.08
N PHE A 499 -4.06 -18.82 -1.26
CA PHE A 499 -3.95 -18.68 0.20
C PHE A 499 -2.80 -17.74 0.58
N LEU A 500 -1.63 -17.90 -0.06
CA LEU A 500 -0.48 -17.04 0.16
C LEU A 500 -0.79 -15.58 -0.21
N ALA A 501 -1.39 -15.32 -1.37
CA ALA A 501 -1.73 -13.97 -1.80
C ALA A 501 -2.81 -13.32 -0.91
N LEU A 502 -3.79 -14.09 -0.44
CA LEU A 502 -4.89 -13.61 0.40
C LEU A 502 -4.42 -13.17 1.79
N ILE A 503 -3.45 -13.89 2.37
CA ILE A 503 -2.93 -13.60 3.71
C ILE A 503 -1.76 -12.63 3.63
N PHE A 504 -0.73 -12.95 2.85
CA PHE A 504 0.52 -12.18 2.84
C PHE A 504 0.40 -10.87 2.04
N GLY A 505 -0.53 -10.78 1.09
CA GLY A 505 -0.76 -9.54 0.34
C GLY A 505 -1.22 -8.40 1.26
N PRO A 506 -2.40 -8.52 1.92
CA PRO A 506 -2.89 -7.55 2.88
C PRO A 506 -1.92 -7.33 4.04
N LEU A 507 -1.34 -8.40 4.60
CA LEU A 507 -0.39 -8.31 5.71
C LEU A 507 0.85 -7.50 5.34
N ALA A 508 1.45 -7.72 4.16
CA ALA A 508 2.62 -6.97 3.72
C ALA A 508 2.27 -5.50 3.42
N THR A 509 1.10 -5.21 2.83
CA THR A 509 0.65 -3.82 2.63
C THR A 509 0.36 -3.11 3.94
N PHE A 510 -0.25 -3.81 4.91
CA PHE A 510 -0.55 -3.27 6.23
C PHE A 510 0.71 -3.03 7.05
N ALA A 511 1.64 -3.98 7.06
CA ALA A 511 2.95 -3.84 7.70
C ALA A 511 3.76 -2.68 7.09
N SER A 512 3.74 -2.52 5.76
CA SER A 512 4.35 -1.35 5.12
C SER A 512 3.67 -0.05 5.56
N GLY A 513 2.35 -0.02 5.68
CA GLY A 513 1.60 1.14 6.17
C GLY A 513 1.98 1.49 7.61
N LEU A 514 2.02 0.49 8.50
CA LEU A 514 2.45 0.67 9.89
C LEU A 514 3.87 1.23 9.97
N LEU A 515 4.83 0.66 9.23
CA LEU A 515 6.21 1.15 9.22
C LEU A 515 6.31 2.59 8.70
N MET A 516 5.51 2.95 7.69
CA MET A 516 5.48 4.31 7.13
C MET A 516 4.83 5.34 8.05
N PHE A 517 3.71 5.00 8.70
CA PHE A 517 2.87 5.96 9.43
C PHE A 517 3.13 6.03 10.94
N ASN A 518 3.56 4.93 11.59
CA ASN A 518 3.80 4.93 13.05
C ASN A 518 5.21 5.38 13.44
N LEU A 519 6.22 5.15 12.60
CA LEU A 519 7.61 5.42 12.97
C LEU A 519 8.06 6.86 12.68
N PHE A 520 7.41 7.52 11.72
CA PHE A 520 7.71 8.91 11.37
C PHE A 520 6.42 9.72 11.23
N PRO A 521 6.22 10.77 12.04
CA PRO A 521 5.17 11.74 11.79
C PRO A 521 5.34 12.33 10.38
N ILE A 522 4.25 12.44 9.61
CA ILE A 522 4.26 12.98 8.24
C ILE A 522 4.94 14.35 8.17
N THR A 523 4.90 15.10 9.25
CA THR A 523 5.52 16.43 9.40
C THR A 523 7.05 16.43 9.53
N GLN A 524 7.69 15.29 9.77
CA GLN A 524 9.16 15.17 9.81
C GLN A 524 9.76 14.81 8.45
N LEU A 525 8.93 14.48 7.46
CA LEU A 525 9.40 14.13 6.12
C LEU A 525 9.75 15.40 5.33
N PRO A 526 10.90 15.41 4.62
CA PRO A 526 11.25 16.53 3.75
C PRO A 526 10.17 16.78 2.69
N ALA A 527 10.03 18.05 2.30
CA ALA A 527 9.05 18.44 1.29
C ALA A 527 9.22 17.65 -0.02
N GLY A 528 8.12 17.12 -0.58
CA GLY A 528 8.11 16.40 -1.84
C GLY A 528 8.63 14.96 -1.79
N TYR A 529 9.02 14.44 -0.61
CA TYR A 529 9.54 13.08 -0.47
C TYR A 529 8.49 12.01 -0.81
N VAL A 530 7.29 12.14 -0.26
CA VAL A 530 6.19 11.19 -0.51
C VAL A 530 5.74 11.26 -1.97
N GLY A 531 5.71 12.46 -2.56
CA GLY A 531 5.47 12.64 -3.99
C GLY A 531 6.47 11.87 -4.87
N ALA A 532 7.77 11.97 -4.56
CA ALA A 532 8.82 11.25 -5.28
C ALA A 532 8.65 9.71 -5.18
N LEU A 533 8.35 9.19 -3.99
CA LEU A 533 8.11 7.77 -3.77
C LEU A 533 6.91 7.24 -4.58
N LEU A 534 5.79 7.98 -4.54
CA LEU A 534 4.58 7.62 -5.28
C LEU A 534 4.82 7.61 -6.80
N LEU A 535 5.51 8.62 -7.33
CA LEU A 535 5.73 8.74 -8.78
C LEU A 535 6.65 7.62 -9.30
N VAL A 536 7.73 7.33 -8.58
CA VAL A 536 8.66 6.23 -8.92
C VAL A 536 7.97 4.87 -8.87
N MET A 537 7.12 4.65 -7.87
CA MET A 537 6.33 3.43 -7.75
C MET A 537 5.35 3.29 -8.93
N LEU A 538 4.66 4.38 -9.28
CA LEU A 538 3.76 4.43 -10.42
C LEU A 538 4.49 4.12 -11.74
N PHE A 539 5.70 4.64 -11.93
CA PHE A 539 6.52 4.30 -13.10
C PHE A 539 6.92 2.83 -13.14
N CYS A 540 7.36 2.24 -12.01
CA CYS A 540 7.71 0.82 -11.95
C CYS A 540 6.51 -0.09 -12.25
N VAL A 541 5.35 0.17 -11.64
CA VAL A 541 4.12 -0.60 -11.88
C VAL A 541 3.61 -0.39 -13.30
N GLY A 542 3.55 0.85 -13.77
CA GLY A 542 3.11 1.23 -15.10
C GLY A 542 3.95 0.58 -16.20
N PHE A 543 5.28 0.62 -16.06
CA PHE A 543 6.19 -0.08 -16.96
C PHE A 543 5.92 -1.60 -16.95
N GLY A 544 5.74 -2.19 -15.77
CA GLY A 544 5.38 -3.60 -15.61
C GLY A 544 4.03 -3.98 -16.26
N TRP A 545 3.11 -3.05 -16.49
CA TRP A 545 1.83 -3.32 -17.13
C TRP A 545 1.88 -3.10 -18.64
N ILE A 546 2.54 -2.02 -19.09
CA ILE A 546 2.52 -1.55 -20.47
C ILE A 546 3.62 -2.20 -21.33
N ALA A 547 4.76 -2.57 -20.73
CA ALA A 547 5.90 -3.11 -21.49
C ALA A 547 5.52 -4.36 -22.32
N PRO A 548 5.90 -4.38 -23.62
CA PRO A 548 5.55 -5.47 -24.52
C PRO A 548 6.15 -6.80 -24.07
N ARG A 549 5.46 -7.88 -24.39
CA ARG A 549 5.83 -9.25 -23.99
C ARG A 549 6.44 -10.07 -25.11
N TYR A 550 6.23 -9.65 -26.37
CA TYR A 550 6.66 -10.36 -27.57
C TYR A 550 7.65 -9.51 -28.35
N THR A 551 8.60 -10.17 -29.01
CA THR A 551 9.44 -9.58 -30.06
C THR A 551 8.66 -9.52 -31.37
N GLN A 552 9.21 -8.90 -32.42
CA GLN A 552 8.53 -8.87 -33.73
C GLN A 552 8.32 -10.29 -34.30
N GLN A 553 9.32 -11.17 -34.19
CA GLN A 553 9.18 -12.58 -34.58
C GLN A 553 8.11 -13.29 -33.75
N GLY A 554 8.05 -13.02 -32.44
CA GLY A 554 7.00 -13.52 -31.57
C GLY A 554 5.60 -13.03 -31.97
N LEU A 555 5.45 -11.76 -32.35
CA LEU A 555 4.19 -11.20 -32.84
C LEU A 555 3.75 -11.81 -34.17
N ASN A 556 4.68 -12.06 -35.08
CA ASN A 556 4.39 -12.72 -36.36
C ASN A 556 3.84 -14.14 -36.13
N ASN A 557 4.54 -14.94 -35.32
CA ASN A 557 4.11 -16.30 -35.02
C ASN A 557 2.82 -16.32 -34.18
N LEU A 558 2.61 -15.33 -33.31
CA LEU A 558 1.36 -15.16 -32.56
C LEU A 558 0.19 -14.85 -33.49
N ALA A 559 0.39 -14.00 -34.51
CA ALA A 559 -0.64 -13.70 -35.50
C ALA A 559 -1.00 -14.94 -36.33
N THR A 560 -0.02 -15.76 -36.71
CA THR A 560 -0.26 -17.06 -37.36
C THR A 560 -1.10 -17.99 -36.47
N ALA A 561 -0.76 -18.10 -35.18
CA ALA A 561 -1.52 -18.89 -34.23
C ALA A 561 -2.96 -18.38 -34.04
N GLN A 562 -3.14 -17.05 -33.98
CA GLN A 562 -4.46 -16.41 -33.88
C GLN A 562 -5.28 -16.57 -35.15
N GLY A 563 -4.64 -16.50 -36.32
CA GLY A 563 -5.28 -16.72 -37.62
C GLY A 563 -5.79 -18.15 -37.78
N LEU A 564 -4.97 -19.15 -37.38
CA LEU A 564 -5.40 -20.54 -37.34
C LEU A 564 -6.52 -20.75 -36.33
N LYS A 565 -6.45 -20.13 -35.14
CA LYS A 565 -7.52 -20.17 -34.15
C LYS A 565 -8.83 -19.57 -34.69
N LEU A 566 -8.75 -18.48 -35.44
CA LEU A 566 -9.91 -17.83 -36.05
C LEU A 566 -10.54 -18.76 -37.10
N TYR A 567 -9.73 -19.40 -37.94
CA TYR A 567 -10.19 -20.42 -38.87
C TYR A 567 -10.91 -21.57 -38.14
N LEU A 568 -10.25 -22.20 -37.15
CA LEU A 568 -10.80 -23.34 -36.41
C LEU A 568 -12.03 -22.98 -35.56
N GLY A 569 -12.14 -21.72 -35.11
CA GLY A 569 -13.24 -21.26 -34.28
C GLY A 569 -14.45 -20.67 -35.02
N ALA A 570 -14.23 -20.03 -36.18
CA ALA A 570 -15.27 -19.28 -36.90
C ALA A 570 -15.64 -19.87 -38.26
N ALA A 571 -14.69 -20.50 -38.98
CA ALA A 571 -14.92 -20.90 -40.37
C ALA A 571 -15.73 -22.19 -40.51
N GLU A 572 -15.70 -23.08 -39.51
CA GLU A 572 -16.23 -24.44 -39.69
C GLU A 572 -17.69 -24.68 -39.34
N LYS A 573 -18.37 -23.75 -38.68
CA LYS A 573 -19.75 -24.00 -38.22
C LYS A 573 -20.78 -24.16 -39.35
N HIS A 574 -20.56 -23.54 -40.52
CA HIS A 574 -21.59 -23.47 -41.58
C HIS A 574 -21.09 -23.65 -43.02
N ARG A 575 -19.79 -23.60 -43.32
CA ARG A 575 -19.29 -23.51 -44.72
C ARG A 575 -18.85 -24.83 -45.36
N TYR A 576 -18.85 -25.95 -44.62
CA TYR A 576 -18.18 -27.20 -45.04
C TYR A 576 -19.10 -28.29 -45.59
N GLN A 577 -20.39 -28.27 -45.25
CA GLN A 577 -21.37 -29.22 -45.80
C GLN A 577 -21.49 -29.13 -47.34
N THR A 578 -20.95 -28.06 -47.95
CA THR A 578 -21.09 -27.77 -49.38
C THR A 578 -19.81 -27.98 -50.20
N LEU A 579 -18.61 -28.07 -49.59
CA LEU A 579 -17.34 -27.93 -50.30
C LEU A 579 -16.42 -29.17 -50.36
N TYR A 580 -16.63 -30.20 -49.52
CA TYR A 580 -15.74 -31.36 -49.47
C TYR A 580 -16.49 -32.69 -49.59
N PRO A 581 -15.97 -33.66 -50.38
CA PRO A 581 -16.42 -35.05 -50.34
C PRO A 581 -16.20 -35.66 -48.94
N PRO A 582 -17.07 -36.60 -48.50
CA PRO A 582 -17.12 -37.08 -47.11
C PRO A 582 -15.79 -37.70 -46.63
N ASP A 583 -15.05 -38.39 -47.50
CA ASP A 583 -13.80 -39.07 -47.13
C ASP A 583 -12.63 -38.08 -46.89
N LYS A 584 -12.55 -37.01 -47.68
CA LYS A 584 -11.51 -35.98 -47.54
C LYS A 584 -11.72 -35.15 -46.27
N LEU A 585 -12.97 -34.97 -45.87
CA LEU A 585 -13.35 -34.19 -44.71
C LEU A 585 -12.89 -34.87 -43.40
N ALA A 586 -13.09 -36.18 -43.25
CA ALA A 586 -12.62 -36.93 -42.08
C ALA A 586 -11.10 -36.81 -41.90
N SER A 587 -10.34 -36.98 -42.98
CA SER A 587 -8.87 -36.83 -42.96
C SER A 587 -8.39 -35.40 -42.62
N HIS A 588 -9.19 -34.37 -42.95
CA HIS A 588 -8.91 -32.98 -42.60
C HIS A 588 -9.14 -32.73 -41.11
N PHE A 589 -10.28 -33.19 -40.59
CA PHE A 589 -10.62 -33.09 -39.17
C PHE A 589 -9.58 -33.76 -38.28
N GLU A 590 -9.14 -34.97 -38.63
CA GLU A 590 -8.09 -35.71 -37.92
C GLU A 590 -6.78 -34.92 -37.86
N ARG A 591 -6.42 -34.25 -38.97
CA ARG A 591 -5.18 -33.48 -39.07
C ARG A 591 -5.23 -32.16 -38.27
N MET A 592 -6.40 -31.55 -38.13
CA MET A 592 -6.57 -30.27 -37.45
C MET A 592 -6.82 -30.42 -35.94
N LEU A 593 -7.28 -31.57 -35.47
CA LEU A 593 -7.61 -31.81 -34.05
C LEU A 593 -6.47 -31.50 -33.06
N PRO A 594 -5.19 -31.86 -33.32
CA PRO A 594 -4.06 -31.50 -32.46
C PRO A 594 -3.88 -29.98 -32.31
N TYR A 595 -4.02 -29.25 -33.42
CA TYR A 595 -3.96 -27.78 -33.47
C TYR A 595 -5.19 -27.15 -32.79
N ALA A 596 -6.35 -27.77 -33.00
CA ALA A 596 -7.58 -27.76 -32.21
C ALA A 596 -7.36 -27.54 -30.71
N LEU A 597 -6.80 -28.60 -30.14
CA LEU A 597 -6.52 -28.77 -28.73
C LEU A 597 -5.51 -27.75 -28.22
N ALA A 598 -4.40 -27.55 -28.96
CA ALA A 598 -3.35 -26.60 -28.62
C ALA A 598 -3.86 -25.15 -28.47
N LEU A 599 -4.68 -24.69 -29.41
CA LEU A 599 -5.20 -23.30 -29.47
C LEU A 599 -6.42 -23.06 -28.56
N GLY A 600 -6.91 -24.12 -27.90
CA GLY A 600 -8.02 -24.06 -26.94
C GLY A 600 -9.41 -24.00 -27.58
N VAL A 601 -9.55 -24.43 -28.84
CA VAL A 601 -10.85 -24.58 -29.53
C VAL A 601 -11.20 -26.06 -29.79
N GLY A 602 -10.42 -26.99 -29.22
CA GLY A 602 -10.57 -28.44 -29.37
C GLY A 602 -11.94 -28.99 -28.96
N LYS A 603 -12.60 -28.41 -27.94
CA LYS A 603 -13.94 -28.87 -27.52
C LYS A 603 -15.00 -28.65 -28.61
N THR A 604 -15.02 -27.45 -29.17
CA THR A 604 -15.94 -27.11 -30.26
C THR A 604 -15.62 -27.98 -31.48
N TRP A 605 -14.33 -28.13 -31.80
CA TRP A 605 -13.86 -28.92 -32.93
C TRP A 605 -14.22 -30.42 -32.82
N ALA A 606 -13.88 -31.06 -31.70
CA ALA A 606 -14.13 -32.49 -31.47
C ALA A 606 -15.63 -32.81 -31.46
N ASN A 607 -16.46 -31.95 -30.86
CA ASN A 607 -17.91 -32.14 -30.86
C ASN A 607 -18.53 -31.98 -32.25
N THR A 608 -18.04 -31.03 -33.06
CA THR A 608 -18.49 -30.89 -34.45
C THR A 608 -18.08 -32.10 -35.28
N PHE A 609 -16.87 -32.62 -35.08
CA PHE A 609 -16.41 -33.82 -35.75
C PHE A 609 -17.19 -35.08 -35.32
N SER A 610 -17.46 -35.26 -34.03
CA SER A 610 -18.23 -36.41 -33.55
C SER A 610 -19.68 -36.39 -34.06
N GLN A 611 -20.33 -35.21 -34.06
CA GLN A 611 -21.66 -35.03 -34.65
C GLN A 611 -21.67 -35.38 -36.15
N TYR A 612 -20.62 -35.00 -36.88
CA TYR A 612 -20.48 -35.35 -38.29
C TYR A 612 -20.38 -36.87 -38.48
N LEU A 613 -19.47 -37.56 -37.78
CA LEU A 613 -19.30 -39.01 -37.88
C LEU A 613 -20.60 -39.78 -37.57
N ILE A 614 -21.35 -39.32 -36.57
CA ILE A 614 -22.67 -39.88 -36.23
C ILE A 614 -23.68 -39.67 -37.38
N SER A 615 -23.68 -38.49 -38.00
CA SER A 615 -24.63 -38.15 -39.08
C SER A 615 -24.35 -38.88 -40.41
N THR A 616 -23.10 -39.23 -40.69
CA THR A 616 -22.69 -39.89 -41.95
C THR A 616 -22.50 -41.40 -41.83
N GLY A 617 -22.54 -41.96 -40.62
CA GLY A 617 -22.31 -43.40 -40.37
C GLY A 617 -20.88 -43.87 -40.64
N THR A 618 -19.96 -42.93 -40.88
CA THR A 618 -18.53 -43.19 -41.13
C THR A 618 -17.77 -43.27 -39.81
N MET A 619 -16.93 -44.28 -39.62
CA MET A 619 -16.04 -44.38 -38.46
C MET A 619 -14.67 -43.75 -38.77
N SER A 620 -14.08 -43.04 -37.81
CA SER A 620 -12.70 -42.54 -37.95
C SER A 620 -11.73 -43.73 -37.87
N GLU A 621 -10.77 -43.79 -38.80
CA GLU A 621 -9.74 -44.84 -38.83
C GLU A 621 -8.64 -44.62 -37.77
N VAL A 622 -8.56 -43.40 -37.22
CA VAL A 622 -7.46 -42.95 -36.34
C VAL A 622 -7.94 -42.70 -34.91
N PHE A 623 -9.21 -42.34 -34.71
CA PHE A 623 -9.79 -42.06 -33.39
C PHE A 623 -11.06 -42.90 -33.17
N ALA A 624 -10.94 -44.00 -32.41
CA ALA A 624 -12.04 -44.94 -32.17
C ALA A 624 -13.30 -44.26 -31.58
N ASN A 625 -13.11 -43.26 -30.70
CA ASN A 625 -14.13 -42.32 -30.22
C ASN A 625 -13.58 -40.90 -30.37
N ALA A 626 -14.14 -40.09 -31.27
CA ALA A 626 -13.62 -38.75 -31.59
C ALA A 626 -14.31 -37.61 -30.82
N ASP A 627 -15.03 -37.94 -29.75
CA ASP A 627 -15.70 -37.00 -28.87
C ASP A 627 -14.72 -36.22 -27.99
N TRP A 628 -15.18 -35.10 -27.42
CA TRP A 628 -14.32 -34.28 -26.56
C TRP A 628 -13.85 -35.03 -25.30
N ASP A 629 -14.66 -35.94 -24.76
CA ASP A 629 -14.34 -36.62 -23.51
C ASP A 629 -13.17 -37.60 -23.69
N SER A 630 -13.06 -38.28 -24.83
CA SER A 630 -11.90 -39.12 -25.17
C SER A 630 -10.61 -38.31 -25.34
N VAL A 631 -10.68 -37.17 -26.06
CA VAL A 631 -9.54 -36.27 -26.30
C VAL A 631 -9.06 -35.65 -24.98
N HIS A 632 -10.00 -35.27 -24.12
CA HIS A 632 -9.70 -34.73 -22.81
C HIS A 632 -9.08 -35.79 -21.89
N HIS A 633 -9.63 -37.01 -21.86
CA HIS A 633 -9.08 -38.13 -21.11
C HIS A 633 -7.66 -38.47 -21.56
N PHE A 634 -7.41 -38.55 -22.87
CA PHE A 634 -6.07 -38.72 -23.43
C PHE A 634 -5.10 -37.63 -22.96
N SER A 635 -5.51 -36.35 -23.03
CA SER A 635 -4.68 -35.24 -22.58
C SER A 635 -4.37 -35.32 -21.08
N GLN A 636 -5.31 -35.78 -20.25
CA GLN A 636 -5.08 -35.98 -18.82
C GLN A 636 -4.10 -37.12 -18.55
N SER A 637 -4.25 -38.26 -19.25
CA SER A 637 -3.36 -39.42 -19.16
C SER A 637 -1.92 -39.08 -19.59
N CYS A 638 -1.74 -38.37 -20.70
CA CYS A 638 -0.41 -37.87 -21.10
C CYS A 638 0.19 -36.91 -20.07
N GLY A 639 -0.64 -36.05 -19.47
CA GLY A 639 -0.25 -35.15 -18.40
C GLY A 639 0.21 -35.89 -17.14
N SER A 640 -0.53 -36.90 -16.68
CA SER A 640 -0.21 -37.67 -15.48
C SER A 640 1.03 -38.55 -15.67
N SER A 641 1.20 -39.19 -16.83
CA SER A 641 2.41 -39.97 -17.14
C SER A 641 3.68 -39.13 -17.25
N SER A 642 3.59 -37.88 -17.69
CA SER A 642 4.76 -37.03 -17.95
C SER A 642 5.17 -36.11 -16.79
N LYS A 643 4.38 -36.03 -15.71
CA LYS A 643 4.70 -35.21 -14.52
C LYS A 643 5.92 -35.77 -13.78
N ALA A 644 6.62 -34.90 -13.05
CA ALA A 644 7.67 -35.29 -12.11
C ALA A 644 7.03 -35.78 -10.79
N THR A 645 7.69 -36.72 -10.10
CA THR A 645 7.25 -37.24 -8.80
C THR A 645 7.16 -36.11 -7.76
N PRO A 646 6.03 -35.94 -7.06
CA PRO A 646 5.89 -34.86 -6.09
C PRO A 646 6.84 -35.06 -4.89
N SER A 647 7.60 -34.02 -4.54
CA SER A 647 8.33 -33.93 -3.28
C SER A 647 7.37 -33.49 -2.17
N SER A 648 7.25 -34.30 -1.12
CA SER A 648 6.31 -34.11 -0.01
C SER A 648 6.86 -33.15 1.06
N SER A 649 6.19 -32.02 1.29
CA SER A 649 6.16 -31.40 2.62
C SER A 649 4.93 -30.48 2.77
N SER A 650 4.05 -30.88 3.69
CA SER A 650 2.90 -30.13 4.18
C SER A 650 3.00 -30.05 5.70
N GLY A 651 2.75 -28.89 6.28
CA GLY A 651 2.63 -28.72 7.72
C GLY A 651 1.94 -27.42 8.06
N SER A 652 0.67 -27.52 8.46
CA SER A 652 -0.19 -26.46 8.98
C SER A 652 -0.19 -26.47 10.51
N SER A 653 -0.27 -25.31 11.16
CA SER A 653 -0.66 -25.19 12.57
C SER A 653 -1.43 -23.89 12.84
N SER A 654 -2.33 -23.99 13.83
CA SER A 654 -3.39 -23.08 14.25
C SER A 654 -3.09 -22.42 15.61
N GLY A 655 -3.64 -21.22 15.88
CA GLY A 655 -3.81 -20.72 17.27
C GLY A 655 -4.06 -19.21 17.46
N SER A 656 -5.32 -18.88 17.83
CA SER A 656 -5.84 -17.82 18.74
C SER A 656 -5.45 -16.32 18.61
N SER A 657 -6.47 -15.45 18.66
CA SER A 657 -6.38 -13.99 18.84
C SER A 657 -7.26 -13.46 19.99
N SER A 658 -6.80 -12.42 20.69
CA SER A 658 -7.52 -11.61 21.68
C SER A 658 -7.75 -10.15 21.21
N SER A 659 -8.50 -9.39 22.01
CA SER A 659 -9.51 -8.34 21.73
C SER A 659 -9.05 -6.87 21.57
N TYR A 660 -10.04 -5.97 21.33
CA TYR A 660 -10.17 -4.49 21.61
C TYR A 660 -9.67 -3.46 20.54
N SER A 661 -10.12 -2.18 20.42
CA SER A 661 -11.44 -1.48 20.34
C SER A 661 -11.25 0.01 19.92
N GLY A 662 -12.26 0.65 19.28
CA GLY A 662 -12.56 2.12 19.23
C GLY A 662 -11.72 3.04 18.31
N SER A 663 -12.07 4.30 17.97
CA SER A 663 -13.27 5.10 17.61
C SER A 663 -12.79 6.57 17.37
N GLY A 664 -13.54 7.44 16.67
CA GLY A 664 -13.22 8.90 16.66
C GLY A 664 -14.04 9.77 15.70
N SER A 665 -14.57 10.91 16.21
CA SER A 665 -15.52 11.87 15.61
C SER A 665 -14.99 13.33 15.64
N SER A 666 -15.72 14.25 14.99
CA SER A 666 -15.44 15.64 14.58
C SER A 666 -15.44 16.72 15.69
N GLY A 667 -14.66 17.81 15.50
CA GLY A 667 -14.32 18.81 16.51
C GLY A 667 -14.84 20.25 16.35
N GLY A 668 -14.68 21.00 17.45
CA GLY A 668 -14.69 22.46 17.60
C GLY A 668 -13.63 22.83 18.68
N GLY A 669 -13.34 24.12 18.92
CA GLY A 669 -12.19 24.59 19.75
C GLY A 669 -12.00 23.93 21.11
N SER A 670 -10.75 23.80 21.57
CA SER A 670 -10.33 23.05 22.76
C SER A 670 -8.98 23.53 23.35
N SER A 671 -8.68 23.11 24.59
CA SER A 671 -7.37 23.24 25.23
C SER A 671 -6.27 22.58 24.40
N GLY A 672 -5.09 23.20 24.31
CA GLY A 672 -3.93 22.71 23.57
C GLY A 672 -3.98 22.91 22.04
N GLY A 673 -4.97 23.64 21.52
CA GLY A 673 -5.14 23.89 20.08
C GLY A 673 -4.44 25.15 19.54
N GLY A 674 -3.85 25.97 20.41
CA GLY A 674 -3.26 27.26 20.07
C GLY A 674 -1.81 27.21 19.57
N SER A 675 -1.31 28.37 19.15
CA SER A 675 0.00 28.55 18.53
C SER A 675 1.20 28.59 19.48
N GLY A 676 0.94 28.82 20.76
CA GLY A 676 1.94 29.00 21.81
C GLY A 676 1.88 27.96 22.91
N GLY A 677 2.83 28.06 23.84
CA GLY A 677 2.93 27.24 25.04
C GLY A 677 3.30 25.78 24.77
N GLY A 678 4.19 25.25 25.59
CA GLY A 678 4.50 23.81 25.64
C GLY A 678 4.41 23.30 27.07
N GLY A 679 5.54 22.96 27.65
CA GLY A 679 5.61 22.48 29.01
C GLY A 679 6.91 22.86 29.65
N GLY A 680 7.35 22.03 30.57
CA GLY A 680 8.57 22.25 31.31
C GLY A 680 8.70 21.32 32.49
N GLY A 681 9.87 21.39 33.10
CA GLY A 681 10.23 20.58 34.25
C GLY A 681 11.47 21.13 34.93
N GLY A 682 11.85 20.51 36.03
CA GLY A 682 13.11 20.73 36.72
C GLY A 682 14.22 19.89 36.11
N TRP A 683 15.46 20.34 36.27
CA TRP A 683 16.65 19.60 35.86
C TRP A 683 17.79 19.76 36.86
#